data_AF-A0A7Y3J2A6-F1
#
_entry.id   AF-A0A7Y3J2A6-F1
#
_cell.length_a   1.000
_cell.length_b   1.000
_cell.length_c   1.000
_cell.angle_alpha   90.00
_cell.angle_beta   90.00
_cell.angle_gamma   90.00
#
_symmetry.space_group_name_H-M   'P 1'
#
loop_
_entity.id
_entity.type
_entity.pdbx_description
1 polymer ?
#
loop_
_entity_poly.entity_id
_entity_poly.type
_entity_poly.pdbx_seq_one_letter_code
_entity_poly.pdbx_strand_id
1 'polypeptide(L)'
;MKALSQSFPECLSLIPPVWELNRYVAVNPFWGWGQMSFEEAMRQLEDLTKQQLIPHSSGNLAQAGPQAWHADEPVGLLGPFLASYFGESAIVPPPWKHLTLWMAWKDSLPGSAGLGWRRSRRLLALVNSLPESPSLALELLVPGTDQPINGEKVISLLGLAPGWASYLRQRCWPQSPTKDSDLVALAAMLATVTQICPLPSEETSVKLASEALSQRLVALQQREENARKKLQSELSEARINPEERSQAQVRAAFCIDVRSEVYRRHWEAFEPRVATDGFAGFFGIPARWEGEEGQESLLPVLLTPQLHLKGKTRRYRASNLIVSGTPNFPLVELTGWGAVPKLARLSGAYHPSAAEYAGLEESIRAIPEAEKAHLALSILTNLGWLGRWTPLMIFVGHESSSVNNPHAASLDCGACGGKSGHASARMAAALLNDVQTRSALARHGVQIPESTLFAAAVHNTTLDTFTFVSERTPALIEWEQTLRSSWGKTQKATQREKQDRFSFLSASASKRSRDEAQTRPEPALAGNVALIAAPASWTRKLNGEGRIFLHSYDPDRDDGKILELILTAPAIVASWINLQYFASTTAPQYYGAGNKLLHSRIGDLGVVEGLGGDLKVGLPDQSVAWGGGAYHEPLRLSVLVTAPWEKVDAILKAHPEAAQWYEGGWACLSVEHAGQWKTRHAGSWH
;
A
#
# COMPACT_ATOMS: atom_id res chain seq x y z
N MET A 1 23.19 -23.43 -11.40
CA MET A 1 22.72 -22.07 -11.06
C MET A 1 23.67 -21.08 -11.69
N LYS A 2 23.19 -20.10 -12.47
CA LYS A 2 23.97 -18.88 -12.67
C LYS A 2 23.85 -18.10 -11.37
N ALA A 3 24.96 -17.81 -10.71
CA ALA A 3 25.00 -16.79 -9.66
C ALA A 3 24.35 -15.50 -10.20
N LEU A 4 23.71 -14.71 -9.34
CA LEU A 4 23.44 -13.30 -9.59
C LEU A 4 24.75 -12.69 -10.09
N SER A 5 24.88 -12.48 -11.39
CA SER A 5 26.08 -11.93 -12.02
C SER A 5 26.21 -10.42 -11.77
N GLN A 6 25.67 -9.95 -10.65
CA GLN A 6 25.44 -8.56 -10.32
C GLN A 6 26.57 -8.00 -9.47
N SER A 7 26.79 -6.69 -9.59
CA SER A 7 27.69 -5.98 -8.70
C SER A 7 27.12 -5.86 -7.28
N PHE A 8 27.97 -5.73 -6.27
CA PHE A 8 27.53 -5.50 -4.88
C PHE A 8 26.45 -4.39 -4.74
N PRO A 9 26.55 -3.21 -5.39
CA PRO A 9 25.49 -2.20 -5.36
C PRO A 9 24.18 -2.62 -6.04
N GLU A 10 24.25 -3.42 -7.12
CA GLU A 10 23.06 -3.96 -7.79
C GLU A 10 22.31 -4.92 -6.86
N CYS A 11 23.04 -5.79 -6.14
CA CYS A 11 22.47 -6.69 -5.15
C CYS A 11 21.69 -5.94 -4.05
N LEU A 12 22.22 -4.82 -3.54
CA LEU A 12 21.52 -3.99 -2.56
C LEU A 12 20.26 -3.32 -3.12
N SER A 13 20.20 -3.12 -4.43
CA SER A 13 19.02 -2.53 -5.10
C SER A 13 17.85 -3.53 -5.22
N LEU A 14 18.10 -4.83 -4.99
CA LEU A 14 17.05 -5.86 -4.94
C LEU A 14 16.19 -5.79 -3.66
N ILE A 15 16.70 -5.17 -2.60
CA ILE A 15 15.94 -4.99 -1.36
C ILE A 15 14.78 -4.01 -1.63
N PRO A 16 13.52 -4.38 -1.33
CA PRO A 16 12.39 -3.48 -1.52
C PRO A 16 12.38 -2.38 -0.43
N PRO A 17 12.04 -1.12 -0.75
CA PRO A 17 11.77 -0.12 0.28
C PRO A 17 10.45 -0.41 1.00
N VAL A 18 10.38 -0.10 2.30
CA VAL A 18 9.12 -0.11 3.07
C VAL A 18 8.81 1.29 3.59
N TRP A 19 7.53 1.64 3.69
CA TRP A 19 7.09 2.95 4.16
C TRP A 19 6.86 2.96 5.68
N GLU A 20 6.92 4.14 6.29
CA GLU A 20 6.52 4.35 7.69
C GLU A 20 5.03 4.07 7.90
N LEU A 21 4.62 3.81 9.14
CA LEU A 21 3.23 3.43 9.49
C LEU A 21 2.18 4.45 9.05
N ASN A 22 2.53 5.74 9.02
CA ASN A 22 1.65 6.83 8.61
C ASN A 22 1.45 6.93 7.07
N ARG A 23 2.22 6.15 6.29
CA ARG A 23 2.20 6.09 4.81
C ARG A 23 2.22 4.65 4.31
N TYR A 24 1.88 3.70 5.18
CA TYR A 24 2.03 2.27 4.93
C TYR A 24 0.99 1.74 3.95
N VAL A 25 1.21 1.98 2.66
CA VAL A 25 0.30 1.59 1.59
C VAL A 25 1.07 1.31 0.29
N ALA A 26 0.51 0.45 -0.56
CA ALA A 26 1.11 0.10 -1.85
C ALA A 26 2.60 -0.28 -1.70
N VAL A 27 2.91 -1.16 -0.75
CA VAL A 27 4.28 -1.69 -0.57
C VAL A 27 4.45 -2.85 -1.54
N ASN A 28 5.41 -2.77 -2.46
CA ASN A 28 5.74 -3.89 -3.34
C ASN A 28 6.89 -4.72 -2.74
N PRO A 29 6.61 -5.91 -2.18
CA PRO A 29 7.63 -6.76 -1.55
C PRO A 29 8.66 -7.32 -2.54
N PHE A 30 8.39 -7.20 -3.85
CA PHE A 30 9.23 -7.72 -4.93
C PHE A 30 9.81 -6.63 -5.82
N TRP A 31 9.74 -5.36 -5.40
CA TRP A 31 10.09 -4.22 -6.24
C TRP A 31 11.45 -4.34 -6.95
N GLY A 32 12.51 -4.70 -6.22
CA GLY A 32 13.85 -4.84 -6.78
C GLY A 32 14.00 -5.96 -7.82
N TRP A 33 13.00 -6.85 -7.93
CA TRP A 33 13.00 -8.02 -8.81
C TRP A 33 12.21 -7.80 -10.10
N GLY A 34 11.57 -6.64 -10.26
CA GLY A 34 10.67 -6.35 -11.40
C GLY A 34 11.31 -6.47 -12.78
N GLN A 35 12.64 -6.39 -12.87
CA GLN A 35 13.40 -6.54 -14.11
C GLN A 35 13.52 -8.01 -14.58
N MET A 36 13.18 -8.98 -13.72
CA MET A 36 13.13 -10.40 -14.06
C MET A 36 11.68 -10.80 -14.36
N SER A 37 11.51 -11.98 -14.97
CA SER A 37 10.17 -12.60 -14.95
C SER A 37 9.79 -12.98 -13.52
N PHE A 38 8.49 -12.95 -13.21
CA PHE A 38 7.96 -13.39 -11.92
C PHE A 38 8.44 -14.80 -11.57
N GLU A 39 8.46 -15.73 -12.53
CA GLU A 39 8.93 -17.09 -12.31
C GLU A 39 10.42 -17.15 -11.92
N GLU A 40 11.29 -16.40 -12.60
CA GLU A 40 12.71 -16.33 -12.26
C GLU A 40 12.94 -15.68 -10.89
N ALA A 41 12.21 -14.61 -10.59
CA ALA A 41 12.27 -13.92 -9.31
C ALA A 41 11.85 -14.86 -8.16
N MET A 42 10.74 -15.61 -8.33
CA MET A 42 10.28 -16.57 -7.34
C MET A 42 11.28 -17.71 -7.14
N ARG A 43 11.87 -18.24 -8.22
CA ARG A 43 12.94 -19.24 -8.11
C ARG A 43 14.13 -18.74 -7.28
N GLN A 44 14.59 -17.52 -7.53
CA GLN A 44 15.72 -16.96 -6.81
C GLN A 44 15.37 -16.60 -5.36
N LEU A 45 14.20 -16.01 -5.13
CA LEU A 45 13.78 -15.64 -3.78
C LEU A 45 13.49 -16.86 -2.90
N GLU A 46 12.84 -17.91 -3.41
CA GLU A 46 12.64 -19.15 -2.64
C GLU A 46 14.00 -19.81 -2.33
N ASP A 47 14.97 -19.73 -3.24
CA ASP A 47 16.33 -20.24 -2.97
C ASP A 47 17.09 -19.37 -1.95
N LEU A 48 16.99 -18.04 -2.02
CA LEU A 48 17.69 -17.14 -1.11
C LEU A 48 17.09 -17.13 0.30
N THR A 49 15.77 -17.12 0.40
CA THR A 49 15.04 -16.98 1.67
C THR A 49 14.68 -18.33 2.30
N LYS A 50 14.71 -19.40 1.50
CA LYS A 50 14.20 -20.74 1.86
C LYS A 50 12.72 -20.72 2.28
N GLN A 51 11.99 -19.68 1.88
CA GLN A 51 10.56 -19.54 2.13
C GLN A 51 9.77 -19.99 0.92
N GLN A 52 8.59 -20.55 1.18
CA GLN A 52 7.63 -20.84 0.11
C GLN A 52 6.88 -19.56 -0.25
N LEU A 53 7.03 -19.09 -1.49
CA LEU A 53 6.37 -17.85 -1.97
C LEU A 53 5.16 -18.13 -2.84
N ILE A 54 5.10 -19.30 -3.49
CA ILE A 54 3.96 -19.72 -4.32
C ILE A 54 3.05 -20.69 -3.53
N PRO A 55 1.73 -20.50 -3.55
CA PRO A 55 0.80 -21.39 -2.84
C PRO A 55 0.83 -22.83 -3.40
N HIS A 56 0.40 -23.81 -2.59
CA HIS A 56 0.23 -25.19 -3.07
C HIS A 56 -0.91 -25.30 -4.10
N SER A 57 -0.83 -26.35 -4.93
CA SER A 57 -1.85 -26.67 -5.95
C SER A 57 -3.24 -26.93 -5.36
N SER A 58 -3.33 -27.43 -4.12
CA SER A 58 -4.60 -27.65 -3.40
C SER A 58 -5.22 -26.36 -2.84
N GLY A 59 -4.54 -25.21 -2.97
CA GLY A 59 -4.97 -23.94 -2.38
C GLY A 59 -4.75 -23.85 -0.87
N ASN A 60 -4.31 -24.94 -0.21
CA ASN A 60 -3.93 -24.91 1.18
C ASN A 60 -2.65 -24.09 1.36
N LEU A 61 -2.76 -23.05 2.19
CA LEU A 61 -1.61 -22.29 2.65
C LEU A 61 -1.05 -22.98 3.90
N ALA A 62 0.27 -23.03 4.02
CA ALA A 62 0.88 -23.41 5.28
C ALA A 62 0.38 -22.45 6.35
N GLN A 63 -0.30 -22.96 7.37
CA GLN A 63 -0.63 -22.15 8.53
C GLN A 63 0.69 -21.75 9.19
N ALA A 64 0.98 -20.45 9.24
CA ALA A 64 2.03 -19.97 10.10
C ALA A 64 1.57 -20.20 11.55
N GLY A 65 2.16 -21.19 12.22
CA GLY A 65 2.15 -21.22 13.68
C GLY A 65 2.85 -19.96 14.20
N PRO A 66 2.54 -19.51 15.43
CA PRO A 66 3.29 -18.42 16.04
C PRO A 66 4.78 -18.79 16.05
N GLN A 67 5.59 -17.97 15.39
CA GLN A 67 7.03 -18.15 15.45
C GLN A 67 7.46 -17.82 16.89
N ALA A 68 8.09 -18.79 17.55
CA ALA A 68 8.75 -18.51 18.82
C ALA A 68 9.95 -17.61 18.49
N TRP A 69 9.87 -16.34 18.85
CA TRP A 69 11.03 -15.45 18.81
C TRP A 69 12.11 -16.04 19.73
N HIS A 70 13.30 -16.26 19.19
CA HIS A 70 14.45 -16.69 19.96
C HIS A 70 15.42 -15.52 20.11
N ALA A 71 15.66 -15.08 21.35
CA ALA A 71 16.62 -14.03 21.69
C ALA A 71 18.05 -14.31 21.17
N ASP A 72 18.34 -15.57 20.87
CA ASP A 72 19.64 -16.06 20.40
C ASP A 72 19.84 -15.98 18.87
N GLU A 73 18.81 -15.57 18.11
CA GLU A 73 18.92 -15.36 16.66
C GLU A 73 19.60 -14.02 16.31
N PRO A 74 20.31 -13.94 15.18
CA PRO A 74 21.05 -12.73 14.80
C PRO A 74 20.24 -11.43 14.84
N VAL A 75 18.99 -11.46 14.34
CA VAL A 75 18.12 -10.29 14.35
C VAL A 75 17.55 -9.97 15.74
N GLY A 76 17.40 -10.97 16.61
CA GLY A 76 17.01 -10.77 18.01
C GLY A 76 18.03 -9.94 18.78
N LEU A 77 19.32 -10.09 18.46
CA LEU A 77 20.42 -9.35 19.08
C LEU A 77 20.53 -7.91 18.59
N LEU A 78 20.20 -7.66 17.32
CA LEU A 78 20.32 -6.34 16.70
C LEU A 78 19.05 -5.50 16.86
N GLY A 79 17.87 -6.12 16.86
CA GLY A 79 16.57 -5.46 16.87
C GLY A 79 16.40 -4.40 17.97
N PRO A 80 16.69 -4.69 19.25
CA PRO A 80 16.60 -3.69 20.32
C PRO A 80 17.52 -2.48 20.11
N PHE A 81 18.75 -2.70 19.64
CA PHE A 81 19.68 -1.62 19.32
C PHE A 81 19.15 -0.77 18.16
N LEU A 82 18.70 -1.40 17.07
CA LEU A 82 18.15 -0.70 15.89
C LEU A 82 16.90 0.11 16.26
N ALA A 83 15.99 -0.48 17.05
CA ALA A 83 14.82 0.20 17.60
C ALA A 83 15.20 1.42 18.45
N SER A 84 16.25 1.32 19.27
CA SER A 84 16.73 2.44 20.08
C SER A 84 17.50 3.49 19.26
N TYR A 85 18.21 3.09 18.22
CA TYR A 85 19.02 4.01 17.40
C TYR A 85 18.12 4.87 16.50
N PHE A 86 17.12 4.24 15.86
CA PHE A 86 16.20 4.93 14.97
C PHE A 86 14.95 5.48 15.67
N GLY A 87 14.55 4.90 16.80
CA GLY A 87 13.37 5.33 17.55
C GLY A 87 13.53 6.72 18.17
N GLU A 88 12.51 7.56 18.03
CA GLU A 88 12.49 8.93 18.58
C GLU A 88 12.07 8.99 20.06
N SER A 89 11.82 7.84 20.69
CA SER A 89 11.08 7.73 21.96
C SER A 89 11.92 7.75 23.23
N ALA A 90 13.25 7.83 23.12
CA ALA A 90 14.11 7.78 24.29
C ALA A 90 14.08 9.12 25.05
N ILE A 91 13.61 9.10 26.30
CA ILE A 91 13.59 10.26 27.21
C ILE A 91 15.01 10.85 27.37
N VAL A 92 16.03 9.98 27.34
CA VAL A 92 17.44 10.35 27.32
C VAL A 92 18.03 9.83 26.02
N PRO A 93 18.58 10.70 25.15
CA PRO A 93 19.23 10.24 23.92
C PRO A 93 20.45 9.38 24.27
N PRO A 94 20.65 8.23 23.60
CA PRO A 94 21.80 7.38 23.86
C PRO A 94 23.11 8.12 23.52
N PRO A 95 24.22 7.82 24.23
CA PRO A 95 25.47 8.57 24.08
C PRO A 95 26.08 8.43 22.68
N TRP A 96 25.80 7.34 21.96
CA TRP A 96 26.25 7.07 20.60
C TRP A 96 25.37 7.64 19.48
N LYS A 97 24.31 8.43 19.76
CA LYS A 97 23.36 8.93 18.73
C LYS A 97 24.01 9.80 17.63
N HIS A 98 25.16 10.39 17.91
CA HIS A 98 25.91 11.24 16.99
C HIS A 98 26.86 10.45 16.06
N LEU A 99 27.05 9.16 16.30
CA LEU A 99 27.90 8.27 15.50
C LEU A 99 27.11 7.68 14.32
N THR A 100 27.82 7.17 13.31
CA THR A 100 27.21 6.36 12.24
C THR A 100 26.64 5.05 12.81
N LEU A 101 25.70 4.40 12.11
CA LEU A 101 25.04 3.18 12.60
C LEU A 101 26.06 2.11 13.02
N TRP A 102 27.07 1.86 12.18
CA TRP A 102 28.13 0.90 12.46
C TRP A 102 28.94 1.27 13.71
N MET A 103 29.40 2.50 13.82
CA MET A 103 30.21 2.95 14.97
C MET A 103 29.39 3.00 16.26
N ALA A 104 28.13 3.43 16.18
CA ALA A 104 27.21 3.42 17.30
C ALA A 104 26.95 2.00 17.82
N TRP A 105 26.82 1.03 16.91
CA TRP A 105 26.66 -0.36 17.30
C TRP A 105 27.91 -0.88 18.03
N LYS A 106 29.10 -0.66 17.46
CA LYS A 106 30.38 -1.05 18.09
C LYS A 106 30.51 -0.48 19.51
N ASP A 107 30.15 0.80 19.69
CA ASP A 107 30.22 1.50 20.99
C ASP A 107 29.15 1.00 21.98
N SER A 108 28.00 0.53 21.49
CA SER A 108 26.89 0.03 22.33
C SER A 108 27.06 -1.39 22.88
N LEU A 109 28.01 -2.17 22.36
CA LEU A 109 28.24 -3.57 22.75
C LEU A 109 28.67 -3.83 24.21
N PRO A 110 29.15 -2.87 25.03
CA PRO A 110 29.33 -3.08 26.47
C PRO A 110 27.96 -3.16 27.18
N GLY A 111 27.24 -4.27 27.01
CA GLY A 111 25.94 -4.50 27.67
C GLY A 111 24.96 -5.46 26.99
N SER A 112 25.38 -6.26 26.01
CA SER A 112 24.46 -7.09 25.20
C SER A 112 23.69 -8.14 26.03
N ALA A 113 22.49 -7.77 26.48
CA ALA A 113 21.54 -8.65 27.13
C ALA A 113 21.08 -9.74 26.16
N GLY A 114 21.16 -11.01 26.60
CA GLY A 114 20.69 -12.17 25.85
C GLY A 114 21.78 -13.20 25.55
N LEU A 115 23.01 -12.76 25.29
CA LEU A 115 24.13 -13.69 25.07
C LEU A 115 24.78 -14.12 26.37
N GLY A 116 24.99 -15.43 26.55
CA GLY A 116 25.81 -15.96 27.63
C GLY A 116 27.25 -15.43 27.57
N TRP A 117 27.88 -15.22 28.73
CA TRP A 117 29.20 -14.57 28.92
C TRP A 117 30.28 -14.93 27.88
N ARG A 118 30.40 -16.22 27.51
CA ARG A 118 31.40 -16.69 26.53
C ARG A 118 31.16 -16.13 25.13
N ARG A 119 29.91 -16.08 24.67
CA ARG A 119 29.55 -15.55 23.35
C ARG A 119 29.74 -14.03 23.31
N SER A 120 29.34 -13.33 24.36
CA SER A 120 29.51 -11.87 24.47
C SER A 120 30.99 -11.45 24.40
N ARG A 121 31.88 -12.17 25.09
CA ARG A 121 33.33 -11.90 25.02
C ARG A 121 33.92 -12.15 23.63
N ARG A 122 33.47 -13.20 22.93
CA ARG A 122 33.91 -13.49 21.56
C ARG A 122 33.41 -12.44 20.57
N LEU A 123 32.15 -12.04 20.70
CA LEU A 123 31.57 -10.96 19.89
C LEU A 123 32.34 -9.66 20.07
N LEU A 124 32.61 -9.26 21.32
CA LEU A 124 33.38 -8.05 21.62
C LEU A 124 34.81 -8.11 21.03
N ALA A 125 35.49 -9.25 21.18
CA ALA A 125 36.83 -9.43 20.61
C ALA A 125 36.83 -9.35 19.08
N LEU A 126 35.85 -9.98 18.42
CA LEU A 126 35.68 -9.92 16.98
C LEU A 126 35.41 -8.48 16.53
N VAL A 127 34.44 -7.80 17.15
CA VAL A 127 34.06 -6.43 16.77
C VAL A 127 35.22 -5.44 16.95
N ASN A 128 36.03 -5.59 18.00
CA ASN A 128 37.21 -4.76 18.22
C ASN A 128 38.32 -5.01 17.17
N SER A 129 38.34 -6.18 16.53
CA SER A 129 39.28 -6.49 15.45
C SER A 129 38.82 -5.98 14.08
N LEU A 130 37.53 -5.63 13.93
CA LEU A 130 36.97 -5.18 12.65
C LEU A 130 37.22 -3.68 12.41
N PRO A 131 37.39 -3.26 11.13
CA PRO A 131 37.57 -1.86 10.75
C PRO A 131 36.45 -0.91 11.20
N GLU A 132 36.72 0.38 11.13
CA GLU A 132 35.70 1.44 11.33
C GLU A 132 34.79 1.64 10.12
N SER A 133 35.19 1.19 8.93
CA SER A 133 34.32 1.18 7.75
C SER A 133 33.53 -0.13 7.67
N PRO A 134 32.19 -0.07 7.49
CA PRO A 134 31.36 -1.26 7.36
C PRO A 134 31.62 -2.04 6.06
N SER A 135 31.98 -1.36 4.96
CA SER A 135 32.32 -2.02 3.70
C SER A 135 33.60 -2.84 3.82
N LEU A 136 34.64 -2.29 4.44
CA LEU A 136 35.89 -3.03 4.72
C LEU A 136 35.66 -4.20 5.69
N ALA A 137 34.76 -4.04 6.67
CA ALA A 137 34.38 -5.15 7.55
C ALA A 137 33.70 -6.29 6.76
N LEU A 138 32.84 -5.97 5.79
CA LEU A 138 32.22 -6.97 4.91
C LEU A 138 33.22 -7.66 3.99
N GLU A 139 34.20 -6.95 3.44
CA GLU A 139 35.26 -7.56 2.63
C GLU A 139 36.00 -8.65 3.41
N LEU A 140 36.23 -8.45 4.72
CA LEU A 140 36.88 -9.43 5.59
C LEU A 140 35.95 -10.60 5.98
N LEU A 141 34.67 -10.33 6.23
CA LEU A 141 33.71 -11.32 6.74
C LEU A 141 33.05 -12.14 5.63
N VAL A 142 32.90 -11.56 4.44
CA VAL A 142 32.08 -12.11 3.34
C VAL A 142 32.78 -11.93 1.98
N PRO A 143 34.03 -12.42 1.83
CA PRO A 143 34.82 -12.19 0.63
C PRO A 143 34.16 -12.80 -0.62
N GLY A 144 34.20 -12.06 -1.73
CA GLY A 144 33.81 -12.54 -3.05
C GLY A 144 34.94 -13.27 -3.77
N THR A 145 34.60 -14.05 -4.81
CA THR A 145 35.60 -14.71 -5.69
C THR A 145 36.19 -13.72 -6.68
N ASP A 146 35.32 -12.97 -7.37
CA ASP A 146 35.66 -12.05 -8.47
C ASP A 146 35.35 -10.58 -8.14
N GLN A 147 34.85 -10.32 -6.93
CA GLN A 147 34.57 -8.99 -6.39
C GLN A 147 35.07 -8.89 -4.95
N PRO A 148 35.36 -7.69 -4.43
CA PRO A 148 35.77 -7.51 -3.03
C PRO A 148 34.76 -8.08 -2.02
N ILE A 149 33.46 -7.98 -2.33
CA ILE A 149 32.37 -8.42 -1.45
C ILE A 149 31.47 -9.39 -2.24
N ASN A 150 31.07 -10.49 -1.61
CA ASN A 150 30.08 -11.40 -2.18
C ASN A 150 28.66 -10.82 -2.01
N GLY A 151 28.11 -10.22 -3.08
CA GLY A 151 26.78 -9.59 -3.07
C GLY A 151 25.63 -10.55 -2.73
N GLU A 152 25.67 -11.80 -3.19
CA GLU A 152 24.64 -12.81 -2.90
C GLU A 152 24.56 -13.13 -1.41
N LYS A 153 25.72 -13.38 -0.79
CA LYS A 153 25.80 -13.63 0.66
C LYS A 153 25.33 -12.41 1.45
N VAL A 154 25.59 -11.19 0.96
CA VAL A 154 25.08 -9.98 1.62
C VAL A 154 23.55 -9.91 1.52
N ILE A 155 22.94 -10.25 0.38
CA ILE A 155 21.47 -10.33 0.28
C ILE A 155 20.93 -11.38 1.25
N SER A 156 21.53 -12.57 1.30
CA SER A 156 21.12 -13.62 2.25
C SER A 156 21.23 -13.16 3.71
N LEU A 157 22.29 -12.43 4.05
CA LEU A 157 22.45 -11.84 5.39
C LEU A 157 21.37 -10.80 5.67
N LEU A 158 21.11 -9.87 4.75
CA LEU A 158 20.04 -8.87 4.89
C LEU A 158 18.65 -9.53 4.95
N GLY A 159 18.49 -10.71 4.35
CA GLY A 159 17.30 -11.56 4.50
C GLY A 159 17.08 -12.14 5.90
N LEU A 160 18.04 -12.00 6.83
CA LEU A 160 17.82 -12.27 8.25
C LEU A 160 17.08 -11.14 8.97
N ALA A 161 17.07 -9.94 8.39
CA ALA A 161 16.37 -8.77 8.90
C ALA A 161 15.71 -7.97 7.75
N PRO A 162 14.82 -8.60 6.96
CA PRO A 162 14.22 -7.99 5.77
C PRO A 162 13.54 -6.65 6.06
N GLY A 163 12.97 -6.44 7.24
CA GLY A 163 12.33 -5.20 7.63
C GLY A 163 13.27 -4.06 7.91
N TRP A 164 14.28 -4.28 8.74
CA TRP A 164 15.31 -3.27 8.93
C TRP A 164 16.04 -2.97 7.62
N ALA A 165 16.32 -3.98 6.80
CA ALA A 165 16.91 -3.79 5.47
C ALA A 165 16.01 -2.92 4.58
N SER A 166 14.70 -3.19 4.54
CA SER A 166 13.72 -2.43 3.74
C SER A 166 13.58 -0.99 4.20
N TYR A 167 13.60 -0.75 5.52
CA TYR A 167 13.56 0.60 6.09
C TYR A 167 14.82 1.40 5.73
N LEU A 168 16.00 0.78 5.82
CA LEU A 168 17.26 1.44 5.43
C LEU A 168 17.33 1.68 3.92
N ARG A 169 16.76 0.79 3.12
CA ARG A 169 16.61 0.98 1.67
C ARG A 169 15.74 2.19 1.35
N GLN A 170 14.62 2.37 2.06
CA GLN A 170 13.70 3.50 1.87
C GLN A 170 14.41 4.85 2.06
N ARG A 171 15.32 4.97 3.03
CA ARG A 171 16.03 6.22 3.34
C ARG A 171 16.96 6.72 2.22
N CYS A 172 17.40 5.83 1.33
CA CYS A 172 18.18 6.18 0.16
C CYS A 172 17.37 6.08 -1.15
N TRP A 173 16.08 5.78 -1.09
CA TRP A 173 15.22 5.65 -2.28
C TRP A 173 14.94 7.02 -2.93
N PRO A 174 14.99 7.17 -4.27
CA PRO A 174 15.21 6.14 -5.30
C PRO A 174 16.68 5.91 -5.66
N GLN A 175 17.61 6.61 -5.02
CA GLN A 175 19.04 6.51 -5.30
C GLN A 175 19.58 5.12 -4.93
N SER A 176 20.70 4.74 -5.56
CA SER A 176 21.41 3.51 -5.22
C SER A 176 22.10 3.63 -3.85
N PRO A 177 22.09 2.58 -3.02
CA PRO A 177 22.81 2.59 -1.75
C PRO A 177 24.30 2.83 -1.95
N THR A 178 24.91 3.67 -1.11
CA THR A 178 26.36 3.89 -1.13
C THR A 178 27.09 2.79 -0.36
N LYS A 179 28.39 2.63 -0.63
CA LYS A 179 29.24 1.61 0.03
C LYS A 179 29.36 1.76 1.55
N ASP A 180 29.09 2.94 2.11
CA ASP A 180 29.10 3.20 3.56
C ASP A 180 27.71 3.61 4.07
N SER A 181 26.66 3.20 3.35
CA SER A 181 25.27 3.44 3.79
C SER A 181 24.92 2.61 5.02
N ASP A 182 23.89 3.04 5.75
CA ASP A 182 23.35 2.29 6.89
C ASP A 182 22.93 0.85 6.52
N LEU A 183 22.52 0.62 5.26
CA LEU A 183 22.19 -0.72 4.76
C LEU A 183 23.42 -1.65 4.73
N VAL A 184 24.58 -1.12 4.33
CA VAL A 184 25.86 -1.85 4.39
C VAL A 184 26.29 -2.08 5.83
N ALA A 185 26.09 -1.09 6.71
CA ALA A 185 26.34 -1.25 8.14
C ALA A 185 25.49 -2.38 8.75
N LEU A 186 24.19 -2.48 8.41
CA LEU A 186 23.33 -3.57 8.84
C LEU A 186 23.85 -4.94 8.35
N ALA A 187 24.25 -5.04 7.09
CA ALA A 187 24.84 -6.27 6.55
C ALA A 187 26.12 -6.65 7.32
N ALA A 188 27.00 -5.68 7.62
CA ALA A 188 28.22 -5.91 8.41
C ALA A 188 27.91 -6.38 9.83
N MET A 189 26.88 -5.82 10.47
CA MET A 189 26.41 -6.23 11.80
C MET A 189 25.90 -7.68 11.77
N LEU A 190 25.06 -8.03 10.80
CA LEU A 190 24.53 -9.39 10.63
C LEU A 190 25.64 -10.40 10.30
N ALA A 191 26.58 -10.03 9.41
CA ALA A 191 27.77 -10.83 9.11
C ALA A 191 28.59 -11.09 10.38
N THR A 192 28.75 -10.10 11.25
CA THR A 192 29.52 -10.22 12.48
C THR A 192 28.82 -11.13 13.50
N VAL A 193 27.52 -10.97 13.69
CA VAL A 193 26.74 -11.74 14.66
C VAL A 193 26.61 -13.22 14.24
N THR A 194 26.46 -13.48 12.94
CA THR A 194 26.36 -14.85 12.40
C THR A 194 27.66 -15.67 12.57
N GLN A 195 28.82 -15.03 12.73
CA GLN A 195 30.06 -15.72 13.14
C GLN A 195 30.00 -16.29 14.57
N ILE A 196 29.12 -15.75 15.42
CA ILE A 196 28.96 -16.14 16.83
C ILE A 196 27.73 -17.03 17.03
N CYS A 197 26.64 -16.71 16.33
CA CYS A 197 25.39 -17.45 16.31
C CYS A 197 25.17 -18.00 14.88
N PRO A 198 25.80 -19.13 14.52
CA PRO A 198 25.66 -19.70 13.19
C PRO A 198 24.22 -20.16 12.94
N LEU A 199 23.78 -20.01 11.70
CA LEU A 199 22.48 -20.52 11.24
C LEU A 199 22.51 -22.06 11.18
N PRO A 200 21.37 -22.75 11.32
CA PRO A 200 21.28 -24.20 11.16
C PRO A 200 21.79 -24.66 9.77
N SER A 201 22.51 -25.79 9.70
CA SER A 201 23.15 -26.30 8.46
C SER A 201 22.16 -26.94 7.45
N GLU A 202 22.45 -26.80 6.14
CA GLU A 202 21.50 -26.76 5.01
C GLU A 202 21.48 -27.96 4.00
N GLU A 203 22.10 -29.12 4.25
CA GLU A 203 22.56 -29.96 3.12
C GLU A 203 21.54 -30.76 2.26
N THR A 204 20.24 -30.86 2.58
CA THR A 204 19.36 -31.87 1.90
C THR A 204 18.17 -31.34 1.09
N SER A 205 17.92 -30.02 1.00
CA SER A 205 16.61 -29.48 0.59
C SER A 205 16.49 -28.89 -0.83
N VAL A 206 17.60 -28.65 -1.55
CA VAL A 206 17.59 -27.76 -2.74
C VAL A 206 17.01 -28.40 -4.02
N LYS A 207 17.24 -29.70 -4.28
CA LYS A 207 16.81 -30.34 -5.55
C LYS A 207 15.33 -30.71 -5.60
N LEU A 208 14.71 -31.07 -4.47
CA LEU A 208 13.28 -31.40 -4.39
C LEU A 208 12.37 -30.15 -4.44
N ALA A 209 12.90 -28.97 -4.13
CA ALA A 209 12.14 -27.72 -4.09
C ALA A 209 11.81 -27.12 -5.48
N SER A 210 12.72 -27.23 -6.46
CA SER A 210 12.54 -26.60 -7.79
C SER A 210 11.47 -27.27 -8.65
N GLU A 211 11.36 -28.60 -8.59
CA GLU A 211 10.34 -29.36 -9.34
C GLU A 211 8.95 -29.13 -8.73
N ALA A 212 8.89 -28.97 -7.41
CA ALA A 212 7.68 -28.54 -6.69
C ALA A 212 7.27 -27.08 -7.00
N LEU A 213 8.21 -26.17 -7.23
CA LEU A 213 7.90 -24.77 -7.59
C LEU A 213 7.26 -24.66 -8.97
N SER A 214 7.80 -25.35 -9.98
CA SER A 214 7.27 -25.30 -11.34
C SER A 214 5.81 -25.76 -11.40
N GLN A 215 5.47 -26.84 -10.69
CA GLN A 215 4.08 -27.33 -10.58
C GLN A 215 3.17 -26.33 -9.88
N ARG A 216 3.65 -25.67 -8.81
CA ARG A 216 2.89 -24.63 -8.10
C ARG A 216 2.63 -23.41 -8.97
N LEU A 217 3.60 -22.98 -9.78
CA LEU A 217 3.45 -21.87 -10.74
C LEU A 217 2.39 -22.18 -11.81
N VAL A 218 2.41 -23.38 -12.39
CA VAL A 218 1.38 -23.81 -13.34
C VAL A 218 -0.01 -23.82 -12.69
N ALA A 219 -0.13 -24.33 -11.46
CA ALA A 219 -1.39 -24.32 -10.73
C ALA A 219 -1.89 -22.90 -10.43
N LEU A 220 -0.99 -21.97 -10.06
CA LEU A 220 -1.31 -20.56 -9.88
C LEU A 220 -1.82 -19.93 -11.18
N GLN A 221 -1.08 -20.11 -12.29
CA GLN A 221 -1.46 -19.61 -13.61
C GLN A 221 -2.85 -20.11 -14.04
N GLN A 222 -3.16 -21.39 -13.82
CA GLN A 222 -4.47 -21.95 -14.15
C GLN A 222 -5.60 -21.32 -13.34
N ARG A 223 -5.39 -21.06 -12.05
CA ARG A 223 -6.38 -20.39 -11.19
C ARG A 223 -6.61 -18.94 -11.60
N GLU A 224 -5.54 -18.22 -11.91
CA GLU A 224 -5.59 -16.85 -12.42
C GLU A 224 -6.34 -16.78 -13.75
N GLU A 225 -6.05 -17.70 -14.67
CA GLU A 225 -6.76 -17.80 -15.94
C GLU A 225 -8.26 -18.07 -15.75
N ASN A 226 -8.63 -18.98 -14.85
CA ASN A 226 -10.03 -19.29 -14.56
C ASN A 226 -10.77 -18.08 -13.97
N ALA A 227 -10.15 -17.39 -12.99
CA ALA A 227 -10.71 -16.18 -12.39
C ALA A 227 -10.89 -15.07 -13.44
N ARG A 228 -9.91 -14.88 -14.31
CA ARG A 228 -9.93 -13.88 -15.38
C ARG A 228 -11.00 -14.19 -16.44
N LYS A 229 -11.10 -15.43 -16.91
CA LYS A 229 -12.12 -15.86 -17.89
C LYS A 229 -13.54 -15.66 -17.34
N LYS A 230 -13.77 -15.98 -16.06
CA LYS A 230 -15.04 -15.71 -15.38
C LYS A 230 -15.37 -14.20 -15.43
N LEU A 231 -14.43 -13.35 -15.02
CA LEU A 231 -14.61 -11.88 -15.04
C LEU A 231 -14.86 -11.33 -16.45
N GLN A 232 -14.18 -11.85 -17.47
CA GLN A 232 -14.39 -11.46 -18.87
C GLN A 232 -15.82 -11.77 -19.36
N SER A 233 -16.38 -12.91 -18.94
CA SER A 233 -17.77 -13.28 -19.21
C SER A 233 -18.75 -12.33 -18.49
N GLU A 234 -18.59 -12.17 -17.18
CA GLU A 234 -19.46 -11.33 -16.35
C GLU A 234 -19.45 -9.87 -16.81
N LEU A 235 -18.29 -9.33 -17.20
CA LEU A 235 -18.17 -7.97 -17.74
C LEU A 235 -18.87 -7.83 -19.10
N SER A 236 -18.89 -8.90 -19.91
CA SER A 236 -19.58 -8.88 -21.20
C SER A 236 -21.11 -8.92 -21.02
N GLU A 237 -21.60 -9.63 -20.01
CA GLU A 237 -23.02 -9.71 -19.64
C GLU A 237 -23.52 -8.46 -18.91
N ALA A 238 -22.66 -7.79 -18.14
CA ALA A 238 -23.03 -6.62 -17.33
C ALA A 238 -23.22 -5.32 -18.13
N ARG A 239 -22.90 -5.31 -19.43
CA ARG A 239 -22.95 -4.11 -20.28
C ARG A 239 -24.39 -3.58 -20.41
N ILE A 240 -24.54 -2.26 -20.26
CA ILE A 240 -25.80 -1.55 -20.48
C ILE A 240 -25.66 -0.47 -21.56
N ASN A 241 -26.78 0.02 -22.07
CA ASN A 241 -26.77 1.13 -23.02
C ASN A 241 -26.24 2.41 -22.33
N PRO A 242 -25.20 3.09 -22.86
CA PRO A 242 -24.70 4.36 -22.33
C PRO A 242 -25.79 5.44 -22.16
N GLU A 243 -26.84 5.44 -22.99
CA GLU A 243 -27.94 6.40 -22.91
C GLU A 243 -28.72 6.33 -21.59
N GLU A 244 -28.77 5.16 -20.95
CA GLU A 244 -29.40 4.99 -19.62
C GLU A 244 -28.68 5.82 -18.53
N ARG A 245 -27.45 6.28 -18.78
CA ARG A 245 -26.68 7.14 -17.86
C ARG A 245 -26.82 8.63 -18.19
N SER A 246 -27.43 9.00 -19.31
CA SER A 246 -27.58 10.40 -19.75
C SER A 246 -28.60 11.18 -18.94
N GLN A 247 -29.53 10.48 -18.28
CA GLN A 247 -30.60 11.07 -17.45
C GLN A 247 -30.16 11.39 -16.01
N ALA A 248 -28.89 11.18 -15.68
CA ALA A 248 -28.38 11.40 -14.34
C ALA A 248 -28.48 12.88 -13.94
N GLN A 249 -28.97 13.15 -12.73
CA GLN A 249 -28.95 14.48 -12.11
C GLN A 249 -27.74 14.65 -11.18
N VAL A 250 -27.14 13.53 -10.76
CA VAL A 250 -25.96 13.49 -9.91
C VAL A 250 -24.90 12.62 -10.59
N ARG A 251 -23.69 13.13 -10.72
CA ARG A 251 -22.53 12.36 -11.15
C ARG A 251 -21.48 12.34 -10.04
N ALA A 252 -20.98 11.17 -9.66
CA ALA A 252 -20.03 11.03 -8.55
C ALA A 252 -18.79 10.22 -8.97
N ALA A 253 -17.62 10.84 -8.94
CA ALA A 253 -16.33 10.17 -9.14
C ALA A 253 -15.82 9.63 -7.82
N PHE A 254 -15.87 8.31 -7.63
CA PHE A 254 -15.32 7.62 -6.47
C PHE A 254 -13.86 7.26 -6.67
N CYS A 255 -13.11 7.13 -5.57
CA CYS A 255 -11.86 6.37 -5.60
C CYS A 255 -12.08 4.98 -6.21
N ILE A 256 -11.14 4.49 -7.01
CA ILE A 256 -11.18 3.13 -7.61
C ILE A 256 -11.09 1.99 -6.59
N ASP A 257 -11.00 2.28 -5.29
CA ASP A 257 -10.92 1.30 -4.19
C ASP A 257 -11.98 0.20 -4.30
N VAL A 258 -11.58 -1.06 -4.10
CA VAL A 258 -12.46 -2.23 -4.24
C VAL A 258 -13.65 -2.19 -3.27
N ARG A 259 -13.51 -1.54 -2.11
CA ARG A 259 -14.60 -1.39 -1.13
C ARG A 259 -15.62 -0.35 -1.57
N SER A 260 -15.20 0.61 -2.40
CA SER A 260 -16.10 1.60 -2.99
C SER A 260 -16.92 1.03 -4.15
N GLU A 261 -16.49 -0.06 -4.81
CA GLU A 261 -17.29 -0.77 -5.82
C GLU A 261 -18.65 -1.18 -5.27
N VAL A 262 -18.67 -1.85 -4.12
CA VAL A 262 -19.90 -2.34 -3.49
C VAL A 262 -20.86 -1.18 -3.16
N TYR A 263 -20.33 -0.08 -2.59
CA TYR A 263 -21.13 1.10 -2.28
C TYR A 263 -21.73 1.74 -3.53
N ARG A 264 -20.92 1.91 -4.59
CA ARG A 264 -21.36 2.50 -5.87
C ARG A 264 -22.51 1.73 -6.49
N ARG A 265 -22.38 0.40 -6.57
CA ARG A 265 -23.42 -0.48 -7.14
C ARG A 265 -24.73 -0.37 -6.38
N HIS A 266 -24.70 -0.41 -5.04
CA HIS A 266 -25.90 -0.24 -4.23
C HIS A 266 -26.49 1.17 -4.35
N TRP A 267 -25.66 2.21 -4.45
CA TRP A 267 -26.16 3.58 -4.57
C TRP A 267 -26.88 3.81 -5.90
N GLU A 268 -26.29 3.38 -7.02
CA GLU A 268 -26.93 3.45 -8.34
C GLU A 268 -28.20 2.59 -8.44
N ALA A 269 -28.30 1.52 -7.64
CA ALA A 269 -29.50 0.69 -7.57
C ALA A 269 -30.64 1.36 -6.77
N PHE A 270 -30.31 2.07 -5.68
CA PHE A 270 -31.32 2.75 -4.86
C PHE A 270 -31.65 4.17 -5.32
N GLU A 271 -30.81 4.79 -6.15
CA GLU A 271 -31.01 6.14 -6.68
C GLU A 271 -30.72 6.18 -8.20
N PRO A 272 -31.74 5.97 -9.04
CA PRO A 272 -31.59 5.97 -10.50
C PRO A 272 -31.08 7.28 -11.10
N ARG A 273 -31.21 8.41 -10.37
CA ARG A 273 -30.70 9.72 -10.80
C ARG A 273 -29.19 9.87 -10.61
N VAL A 274 -28.53 8.92 -9.96
CA VAL A 274 -27.08 8.93 -9.70
C VAL A 274 -26.36 8.07 -10.75
N ALA A 275 -25.28 8.62 -11.29
CA ALA A 275 -24.28 7.88 -12.04
C ALA A 275 -22.92 7.98 -11.33
N THR A 276 -22.25 6.86 -11.14
CA THR A 276 -20.93 6.79 -10.51
C THR A 276 -19.84 6.49 -11.54
N ASP A 277 -18.70 7.14 -11.39
CA ASP A 277 -17.49 6.89 -12.14
C ASP A 277 -16.35 6.56 -11.15
N GLY A 278 -15.31 5.88 -11.61
CA GLY A 278 -14.16 5.50 -10.79
C GLY A 278 -12.89 6.20 -11.25
N PHE A 279 -12.12 6.74 -10.31
CA PHE A 279 -10.88 7.46 -10.59
C PHE A 279 -9.89 7.36 -9.42
N ALA A 280 -8.60 7.58 -9.66
CA ALA A 280 -7.62 7.57 -8.58
C ALA A 280 -7.95 8.66 -7.54
N GLY A 281 -7.93 8.32 -6.25
CA GLY A 281 -8.47 9.18 -5.17
C GLY A 281 -7.79 10.53 -4.95
N PHE A 282 -6.63 10.79 -5.58
CA PHE A 282 -6.01 12.13 -5.59
C PHE A 282 -6.60 13.07 -6.65
N PHE A 283 -7.52 12.57 -7.49
CA PHE A 283 -8.28 13.33 -8.48
C PHE A 283 -7.43 14.20 -9.41
N GLY A 284 -6.24 13.74 -9.79
CA GLY A 284 -5.38 14.47 -10.75
C GLY A 284 -4.69 15.69 -10.16
N ILE A 285 -4.68 15.87 -8.83
CA ILE A 285 -4.03 16.99 -8.15
C ILE A 285 -2.85 16.48 -7.32
N PRO A 286 -1.65 16.32 -7.92
CA PRO A 286 -0.46 15.84 -7.23
C PRO A 286 0.14 16.95 -6.34
N ALA A 287 -0.43 17.14 -5.15
CA ALA A 287 -0.05 18.23 -4.24
C ALA A 287 0.81 17.77 -3.06
N ARG A 288 1.77 18.63 -2.69
CA ARG A 288 2.44 18.63 -1.39
C ARG A 288 1.85 19.75 -0.55
N TRP A 289 1.39 19.39 0.64
CA TRP A 289 0.92 20.32 1.66
C TRP A 289 2.06 20.68 2.61
N GLU A 290 2.24 21.98 2.86
CA GLU A 290 3.19 22.53 3.80
C GLU A 290 2.42 23.18 4.96
N GLY A 291 2.37 22.48 6.09
CA GLY A 291 1.73 22.95 7.31
C GLY A 291 2.74 23.29 8.41
N GLU A 292 2.24 23.83 9.52
CA GLU A 292 3.06 24.18 10.70
C GLU A 292 3.82 22.98 11.29
N GLU A 293 3.26 21.77 11.18
CA GLU A 293 3.87 20.52 11.67
C GLU A 293 4.80 19.83 10.65
N GLY A 294 4.99 20.41 9.46
CA GLY A 294 5.89 19.87 8.42
C GLY A 294 5.23 19.67 7.06
N GLN A 295 5.90 18.90 6.21
CA GLN A 295 5.49 18.66 4.83
C GLN A 295 4.82 17.31 4.64
N GLU A 296 3.76 17.31 3.84
CA GLU A 296 2.89 16.16 3.63
C GLU A 296 2.54 15.98 2.15
N SER A 297 2.88 14.81 1.58
CA SER A 297 2.43 14.44 0.23
C SER A 297 0.96 14.00 0.27
N LEU A 298 0.13 14.49 -0.66
CA LEU A 298 -1.29 14.13 -0.86
C LEU A 298 -1.49 13.43 -2.22
N LEU A 299 -0.58 12.53 -2.57
CA LEU A 299 -0.49 11.86 -3.86
C LEU A 299 0.11 10.45 -3.70
N PRO A 300 0.05 9.58 -4.72
CA PRO A 300 0.64 8.25 -4.66
C PRO A 300 2.15 8.35 -4.42
N VAL A 301 2.72 7.38 -3.69
CA VAL A 301 4.15 7.37 -3.32
C VAL A 301 5.08 7.32 -4.55
N LEU A 302 4.58 6.79 -5.67
CA LEU A 302 5.29 6.72 -6.95
C LEU A 302 5.41 8.06 -7.69
N LEU A 303 4.57 9.04 -7.35
CA LEU A 303 4.49 10.29 -8.08
C LEU A 303 5.23 11.42 -7.34
N THR A 304 5.82 12.33 -8.11
CA THR A 304 6.40 13.56 -7.57
C THR A 304 5.33 14.66 -7.51
N PRO A 305 5.26 15.45 -6.42
CA PRO A 305 4.33 16.56 -6.35
C PRO A 305 4.64 17.61 -7.43
N GLN A 306 3.58 18.16 -8.02
CA GLN A 306 3.67 19.27 -8.97
C GLN A 306 3.21 20.59 -8.32
N LEU A 307 2.35 20.50 -7.29
CA LEU A 307 1.83 21.64 -6.57
C LEU A 307 2.36 21.69 -5.14
N HIS A 308 2.68 22.90 -4.68
CA HIS A 308 3.05 23.18 -3.29
C HIS A 308 2.00 24.10 -2.67
N LEU A 309 1.22 23.55 -1.75
CA LEU A 309 0.12 24.25 -1.08
C LEU A 309 0.53 24.55 0.37
N LYS A 310 0.05 25.67 0.92
CA LYS A 310 0.46 26.16 2.25
C LYS A 310 -0.75 26.48 3.11
N GLY A 311 -0.75 26.02 4.35
CA GLY A 311 -1.79 26.43 5.28
C GLY A 311 -1.57 25.93 6.69
N LYS A 312 -2.66 25.80 7.45
CA LYS A 312 -2.61 25.33 8.83
C LYS A 312 -3.09 23.89 8.87
N THR A 313 -2.24 23.00 9.36
CA THR A 313 -2.65 21.63 9.69
C THR A 313 -3.12 21.61 11.13
N ARG A 314 -4.39 21.27 11.34
CA ARG A 314 -4.89 20.92 12.68
C ARG A 314 -4.98 19.41 12.79
N ARG A 315 -4.17 18.84 13.66
CA ARG A 315 -4.37 17.47 14.15
C ARG A 315 -4.94 17.55 15.54
N TYR A 316 -6.00 16.80 15.81
CA TYR A 316 -6.45 16.63 17.19
C TYR A 316 -5.42 15.73 17.87
N ARG A 317 -4.47 16.36 18.58
CA ARG A 317 -3.53 15.66 19.46
C ARG A 317 -4.32 15.08 20.63
N ALA A 318 -4.79 13.85 20.46
CA ALA A 318 -4.97 12.94 21.57
C ALA A 318 -3.69 12.94 22.43
N SER A 319 -3.84 13.01 23.74
CA SER A 319 -2.73 13.18 24.69
C SER A 319 -1.59 12.19 24.40
N ASN A 320 -0.38 12.74 24.17
CA ASN A 320 0.88 12.01 23.95
C ASN A 320 1.28 11.05 25.08
N LEU A 321 0.46 10.87 26.12
CA LEU A 321 0.71 9.96 27.24
C LEU A 321 0.68 8.47 26.83
N ILE A 322 0.15 8.14 25.64
CA ILE A 322 0.20 6.79 25.05
C ILE A 322 1.45 6.60 24.17
N VAL A 323 2.15 7.69 23.80
CA VAL A 323 3.11 7.71 22.68
C VAL A 323 4.57 7.70 23.14
N SER A 324 4.86 7.55 24.43
CA SER A 324 6.22 7.12 24.80
C SER A 324 6.36 5.69 24.30
N GLY A 325 7.15 5.48 23.25
CA GLY A 325 7.46 4.19 22.61
C GLY A 325 8.12 3.14 23.50
N THR A 326 7.79 3.09 24.78
CA THR A 326 7.83 1.88 25.60
C THR A 326 6.73 0.95 25.09
N PRO A 327 7.06 -0.26 24.60
CA PRO A 327 6.04 -1.23 24.29
C PRO A 327 5.22 -1.50 25.57
N ASN A 328 3.91 -1.70 25.42
CA ASN A 328 3.01 -1.87 26.57
C ASN A 328 3.42 -3.08 27.45
N PHE A 329 4.04 -4.09 26.84
CA PHE A 329 4.52 -5.28 27.52
C PHE A 329 5.67 -5.00 28.51
N PRO A 330 6.80 -4.38 28.12
CA PRO A 330 7.83 -3.93 29.06
C PRO A 330 7.32 -3.03 30.19
N LEU A 331 6.33 -2.17 29.95
CA LEU A 331 5.74 -1.34 31.02
C LEU A 331 5.02 -2.21 32.06
N VAL A 332 4.24 -3.21 31.61
CA VAL A 332 3.56 -4.17 32.49
C VAL A 332 4.58 -5.08 33.17
N GLU A 333 5.64 -5.53 32.49
CA GLU A 333 6.71 -6.32 33.09
C GLU A 333 7.46 -5.54 34.19
N LEU A 334 7.74 -4.25 33.95
CA LEU A 334 8.48 -3.41 34.88
C LEU A 334 7.62 -2.96 36.09
N THR A 335 6.32 -2.77 35.89
CA THR A 335 5.44 -2.15 36.91
C THR A 335 4.34 -3.07 37.45
N GLY A 336 4.21 -4.28 36.91
CA GLY A 336 3.22 -5.28 37.30
C GLY A 336 1.78 -4.78 37.22
N TRP A 337 0.95 -5.22 38.16
CA TRP A 337 -0.45 -4.79 38.29
C TRP A 337 -0.62 -3.27 38.52
N GLY A 338 0.46 -2.55 38.90
CA GLY A 338 0.47 -1.08 39.00
C GLY A 338 0.30 -0.36 37.66
N ALA A 339 0.49 -1.06 36.52
CA ALA A 339 0.19 -0.55 35.19
C ALA A 339 -1.31 -0.47 34.90
N VAL A 340 -2.14 -1.31 35.54
CA VAL A 340 -3.56 -1.51 35.18
C VAL A 340 -4.38 -0.21 35.27
N PRO A 341 -4.29 0.62 36.32
CA PRO A 341 -5.02 1.89 36.36
C PRO A 341 -4.52 2.91 35.33
N LYS A 342 -3.23 2.85 34.97
CA LYS A 342 -2.66 3.70 33.91
C LYS A 342 -3.19 3.25 32.55
N LEU A 343 -3.10 1.97 32.22
CA LEU A 343 -3.64 1.38 31.00
C LEU A 343 -5.14 1.61 30.84
N ALA A 344 -5.92 1.49 31.92
CA ALA A 344 -7.37 1.75 31.90
C ALA A 344 -7.74 3.23 31.70
N ARG A 345 -6.85 4.17 32.06
CA ARG A 345 -7.01 5.61 31.73
C ARG A 345 -6.55 5.95 30.32
N LEU A 346 -5.67 5.11 29.75
CA LEU A 346 -5.15 5.24 28.39
C LEU A 346 -6.11 4.60 27.37
N SER A 347 -6.91 3.62 27.80
CA SER A 347 -7.98 3.07 26.98
C SER A 347 -9.14 4.06 26.84
N GLY A 348 -9.25 4.71 25.69
CA GLY A 348 -10.26 5.71 25.39
C GLY A 348 -9.72 7.01 24.79
N ALA A 349 -8.39 7.15 24.60
CA ALA A 349 -7.80 8.41 24.18
C ALA A 349 -7.27 8.44 22.73
N TYR A 350 -7.24 7.35 21.97
CA TYR A 350 -6.73 7.41 20.59
C TYR A 350 -7.84 7.43 19.54
N HIS A 351 -8.14 8.62 19.03
CA HIS A 351 -8.75 8.79 17.71
C HIS A 351 -7.66 9.23 16.74
N PRO A 352 -7.38 8.51 15.63
CA PRO A 352 -6.62 9.12 14.56
C PRO A 352 -7.44 10.29 14.06
N SER A 353 -7.00 11.50 14.37
CA SER A 353 -7.64 12.69 13.88
C SER A 353 -7.35 12.77 12.39
N ALA A 354 -8.38 12.76 11.55
CA ALA A 354 -8.23 13.24 10.19
C ALA A 354 -7.57 14.63 10.27
N ALA A 355 -6.42 14.78 9.62
CA ALA A 355 -5.76 16.08 9.57
C ALA A 355 -6.71 17.06 8.88
N GLU A 356 -7.05 18.14 9.56
CA GLU A 356 -7.84 19.20 8.97
C GLU A 356 -6.87 20.18 8.30
N TYR A 357 -6.99 20.28 6.98
CA TYR A 357 -6.20 21.18 6.13
C TYR A 357 -6.91 22.53 6.04
N ALA A 358 -6.73 23.38 7.06
CA ALA A 358 -7.30 24.71 7.08
C ALA A 358 -6.52 25.64 6.13
N GLY A 359 -7.22 26.39 5.29
CA GLY A 359 -6.61 27.22 4.24
C GLY A 359 -6.45 26.53 2.88
N LEU A 360 -7.02 25.33 2.71
CA LEU A 360 -6.86 24.51 1.51
C LEU A 360 -7.49 25.17 0.27
N GLU A 361 -8.73 25.62 0.39
CA GLU A 361 -9.44 26.30 -0.69
C GLU A 361 -8.79 27.63 -1.06
N GLU A 362 -8.29 28.37 -0.08
CA GLU A 362 -7.50 29.59 -0.30
C GLU A 362 -6.22 29.29 -1.08
N SER A 363 -5.52 28.20 -0.73
CA SER A 363 -4.31 27.76 -1.45
C SER A 363 -4.61 27.40 -2.89
N ILE A 364 -5.72 26.71 -3.15
CA ILE A 364 -6.16 26.38 -4.52
C ILE A 364 -6.49 27.65 -5.31
N ARG A 365 -7.18 28.62 -4.70
CA ARG A 365 -7.51 29.89 -5.36
C ARG A 365 -6.24 30.69 -5.73
N ALA A 366 -5.18 30.57 -4.93
CA ALA A 366 -3.90 31.25 -5.14
C ALA A 366 -3.02 30.65 -6.26
N ILE A 367 -3.37 29.47 -6.81
CA ILE A 367 -2.65 28.87 -7.94
C ILE A 367 -2.78 29.80 -9.17
N PRO A 368 -1.71 29.99 -9.97
CA PRO A 368 -1.78 30.76 -11.21
C PRO A 368 -2.87 30.27 -12.16
N GLU A 369 -3.55 31.21 -12.83
CA GLU A 369 -4.74 30.91 -13.66
C GLU A 369 -4.47 29.86 -14.76
N ALA A 370 -3.33 29.95 -15.44
CA ALA A 370 -2.95 29.01 -16.50
C ALA A 370 -2.81 27.57 -15.97
N GLU A 371 -2.24 27.43 -14.77
CA GLU A 371 -2.05 26.13 -14.11
C GLU A 371 -3.38 25.57 -13.61
N LYS A 372 -4.27 26.42 -13.06
CA LYS A 372 -5.63 26.03 -12.69
C LYS A 372 -6.41 25.50 -13.89
N ALA A 373 -6.34 26.19 -15.03
CA ALA A 373 -7.01 25.78 -16.26
C ALA A 373 -6.49 24.43 -16.77
N HIS A 374 -5.17 24.23 -16.77
CA HIS A 374 -4.55 22.98 -17.17
C HIS A 374 -4.96 21.81 -16.27
N LEU A 375 -4.91 21.99 -14.94
CA LEU A 375 -5.33 20.98 -13.98
C LEU A 375 -6.82 20.64 -14.14
N ALA A 376 -7.68 21.65 -14.22
CA ALA A 376 -9.11 21.45 -14.36
C ALA A 376 -9.47 20.72 -15.67
N LEU A 377 -8.85 21.10 -16.79
CA LEU A 377 -9.04 20.42 -18.07
C LEU A 377 -8.55 18.97 -18.00
N SER A 378 -7.39 18.72 -17.40
CA SER A 378 -6.84 17.37 -17.21
C SER A 378 -7.80 16.49 -16.39
N ILE A 379 -8.33 16.99 -15.27
CA ILE A 379 -9.30 16.28 -14.43
C ILE A 379 -10.55 15.92 -15.22
N LEU A 380 -11.17 16.90 -15.88
CA LEU A 380 -12.41 16.70 -16.63
C LEU A 380 -12.23 15.77 -17.83
N THR A 381 -11.06 15.82 -18.47
CA THR A 381 -10.69 14.95 -19.60
C THR A 381 -10.51 13.51 -19.12
N ASN A 382 -9.69 13.30 -18.10
CA ASN A 382 -9.35 11.96 -17.58
C ASN A 382 -10.56 11.24 -16.96
N LEU A 383 -11.52 12.00 -16.40
CA LEU A 383 -12.80 11.47 -15.92
C LEU A 383 -13.83 11.21 -17.04
N GLY A 384 -13.58 11.71 -18.25
CA GLY A 384 -14.55 11.66 -19.35
C GLY A 384 -15.81 12.49 -19.08
N TRP A 385 -15.69 13.58 -18.33
CA TRP A 385 -16.80 14.45 -17.91
C TRP A 385 -17.06 15.63 -18.85
N LEU A 386 -16.15 15.92 -19.79
CA LEU A 386 -16.34 16.98 -20.77
C LEU A 386 -17.67 16.83 -21.53
N GLY A 387 -18.51 17.86 -21.42
CA GLY A 387 -19.84 17.92 -22.03
C GLY A 387 -20.90 17.02 -21.38
N ARG A 388 -20.61 16.39 -20.23
CA ARG A 388 -21.53 15.50 -19.49
C ARG A 388 -21.91 16.11 -18.14
N TRP A 389 -22.37 17.36 -18.18
CA TRP A 389 -22.71 18.16 -17.00
C TRP A 389 -24.00 17.68 -16.34
N THR A 390 -24.00 17.63 -15.02
CA THR A 390 -25.18 17.38 -14.18
C THR A 390 -25.36 18.51 -13.18
N PRO A 391 -26.56 18.73 -12.62
CA PRO A 391 -26.77 19.72 -11.56
C PRO A 391 -25.82 19.56 -10.36
N LEU A 392 -25.53 18.32 -9.96
CA LEU A 392 -24.56 18.02 -8.92
C LEU A 392 -23.47 17.08 -9.45
N MET A 393 -22.21 17.46 -9.29
CA MET A 393 -21.05 16.64 -9.59
C MET A 393 -20.21 16.48 -8.31
N ILE A 394 -19.83 15.26 -7.95
CA ILE A 394 -19.21 14.98 -6.65
C ILE A 394 -17.88 14.26 -6.83
N PHE A 395 -16.82 14.75 -6.20
CA PHE A 395 -15.59 14.02 -5.98
C PHE A 395 -15.68 13.27 -4.65
N VAL A 396 -15.57 11.95 -4.68
CA VAL A 396 -15.76 11.09 -3.51
C VAL A 396 -14.45 10.39 -3.18
N GLY A 397 -13.65 11.02 -2.32
CA GLY A 397 -12.51 10.37 -1.70
C GLY A 397 -12.97 9.23 -0.79
N HIS A 398 -12.06 8.38 -0.32
CA HIS A 398 -12.40 7.45 0.74
C HIS A 398 -11.44 7.58 1.91
N GLU A 399 -11.91 7.10 3.05
CA GLU A 399 -11.15 6.97 4.28
C GLU A 399 -11.65 5.75 5.05
N SER A 400 -10.92 5.38 6.08
CA SER A 400 -11.29 4.33 7.01
C SER A 400 -11.48 4.89 8.42
N SER A 401 -12.09 4.09 9.28
CA SER A 401 -12.15 4.39 10.72
C SER A 401 -11.69 3.20 11.53
N SER A 402 -10.65 3.42 12.32
CA SER A 402 -10.16 2.49 13.34
C SER A 402 -9.48 3.27 14.45
N VAL A 403 -9.43 2.68 15.64
CA VAL A 403 -8.67 3.19 16.77
C VAL A 403 -7.57 2.19 17.12
N ASN A 404 -6.47 2.66 17.70
CA ASN A 404 -5.32 1.85 18.09
C ASN A 404 -4.84 0.87 17.00
N ASN A 405 -4.69 1.35 15.77
CA ASN A 405 -4.31 0.53 14.63
C ASN A 405 -3.00 1.05 14.00
N PRO A 406 -1.84 0.44 14.28
CA PRO A 406 -0.58 0.81 13.65
C PRO A 406 -0.62 0.76 12.12
N HIS A 407 -1.47 -0.11 11.54
CA HIS A 407 -1.62 -0.26 10.10
C HIS A 407 -2.79 0.58 9.53
N ALA A 408 -3.25 1.64 10.20
CA ALA A 408 -4.39 2.43 9.76
C ALA A 408 -4.21 3.00 8.33
N ALA A 409 -2.99 3.44 7.97
CA ALA A 409 -2.71 3.97 6.62
C ALA A 409 -2.95 2.94 5.50
N SER A 410 -2.83 1.64 5.80
CA SER A 410 -3.14 0.57 4.83
C SER A 410 -4.64 0.41 4.54
N LEU A 411 -5.50 0.98 5.40
CA LEU A 411 -6.94 1.01 5.21
C LEU A 411 -7.41 2.27 4.49
N ASP A 412 -6.59 3.32 4.48
CA ASP A 412 -6.88 4.57 3.79
C ASP A 412 -6.48 4.49 2.30
N CYS A 413 -6.46 5.64 1.61
CA CYS A 413 -6.31 5.67 0.16
C CYS A 413 -4.86 5.51 -0.28
N GLY A 414 -4.58 4.42 -1.02
CA GLY A 414 -3.28 4.21 -1.67
C GLY A 414 -2.91 5.30 -2.66
N ALA A 415 -3.89 5.82 -3.39
CA ALA A 415 -3.67 6.92 -4.32
C ALA A 415 -3.43 8.27 -3.62
N CYS A 416 -3.70 8.38 -2.31
CA CYS A 416 -3.40 9.56 -1.51
C CYS A 416 -2.20 9.34 -0.55
N GLY A 417 -1.42 8.28 -0.76
CA GLY A 417 -0.24 7.98 0.07
C GLY A 417 -0.58 7.47 1.46
N GLY A 418 -1.70 6.76 1.62
CA GLY A 418 -2.11 6.13 2.88
C GLY A 418 -2.88 7.10 3.78
N LYS A 419 -3.53 8.09 3.16
CA LYS A 419 -4.30 9.14 3.84
C LYS A 419 -5.73 9.15 3.37
N SER A 420 -6.60 9.77 4.16
CA SER A 420 -7.97 10.08 3.74
C SER A 420 -7.98 10.88 2.43
N GLY A 421 -8.87 10.49 1.51
CA GLY A 421 -9.13 11.21 0.25
C GLY A 421 -9.88 12.53 0.43
N HIS A 422 -10.17 12.92 1.68
CA HIS A 422 -10.87 14.16 2.04
C HIS A 422 -10.23 15.40 1.39
N ALA A 423 -8.93 15.61 1.58
CA ALA A 423 -8.24 16.81 1.06
C ALA A 423 -8.28 16.85 -0.47
N SER A 424 -7.99 15.74 -1.13
CA SER A 424 -7.99 15.64 -2.59
C SER A 424 -9.36 15.91 -3.21
N ALA A 425 -10.43 15.38 -2.61
CA ALA A 425 -11.79 15.67 -3.05
C ALA A 425 -12.13 17.17 -2.92
N ARG A 426 -11.76 17.80 -1.79
CA ARG A 426 -11.96 19.25 -1.58
C ARG A 426 -11.17 20.09 -2.57
N MET A 427 -9.92 19.75 -2.84
CA MET A 427 -9.10 20.45 -3.82
C MET A 427 -9.74 20.42 -5.21
N ALA A 428 -10.21 19.26 -5.66
CA ALA A 428 -10.85 19.11 -6.97
C ALA A 428 -12.16 19.90 -7.08
N ALA A 429 -13.01 19.84 -6.06
CA ALA A 429 -14.26 20.60 -6.02
C ALA A 429 -14.00 22.12 -5.97
N ALA A 430 -13.05 22.57 -5.15
CA ALA A 430 -12.68 23.97 -5.03
C ALA A 430 -12.12 24.54 -6.34
N LEU A 431 -11.25 23.77 -7.01
CA LEU A 431 -10.66 24.15 -8.30
C LEU A 431 -11.73 24.40 -9.36
N LEU A 432 -12.73 23.52 -9.47
CA LEU A 432 -13.78 23.59 -10.49
C LEU A 432 -14.93 24.56 -10.16
N ASN A 433 -15.06 24.97 -8.89
CA ASN A 433 -15.98 26.04 -8.49
C ASN A 433 -15.32 27.43 -8.54
N ASP A 434 -14.00 27.53 -8.70
CA ASP A 434 -13.30 28.81 -8.79
C ASP A 434 -13.70 29.58 -10.06
N VAL A 435 -14.03 30.87 -9.89
CA VAL A 435 -14.51 31.74 -10.97
C VAL A 435 -13.43 31.94 -12.04
N GLN A 436 -12.16 32.07 -11.64
CA GLN A 436 -11.05 32.23 -12.59
C GLN A 436 -10.83 30.93 -13.38
N THR A 437 -10.88 29.76 -12.72
CA THR A 437 -10.81 28.47 -13.42
C THR A 437 -11.93 28.32 -14.45
N ARG A 438 -13.19 28.60 -14.09
CA ARG A 438 -14.32 28.51 -15.03
C ARG A 438 -14.17 29.48 -16.21
N SER A 439 -13.72 30.71 -15.95
CA SER A 439 -13.45 31.71 -16.99
C SER A 439 -12.32 31.28 -17.93
N ALA A 440 -11.25 30.67 -17.40
CA ALA A 440 -10.16 30.14 -18.19
C ALA A 440 -10.59 28.93 -19.03
N LEU A 441 -11.35 27.99 -18.46
CA LEU A 441 -11.92 26.86 -19.19
C LEU A 441 -12.83 27.30 -20.35
N ALA A 442 -13.64 28.35 -20.15
CA ALA A 442 -14.46 28.92 -21.20
C ALA A 442 -13.63 29.42 -22.39
N ARG A 443 -12.45 30.02 -22.14
CA ARG A 443 -11.49 30.42 -23.20
C ARG A 443 -10.89 29.22 -23.94
N HIS A 444 -10.85 28.05 -23.31
CA HIS A 444 -10.48 26.77 -23.93
C HIS A 444 -11.68 26.01 -24.52
N GLY A 445 -12.85 26.64 -24.66
CA GLY A 445 -14.04 26.04 -25.27
C GLY A 445 -14.83 25.11 -24.33
N VAL A 446 -14.49 25.05 -23.05
CA VAL A 446 -15.18 24.24 -22.04
C VAL A 446 -16.07 25.14 -21.19
N GLN A 447 -17.36 25.17 -21.52
CA GLN A 447 -18.38 25.91 -20.78
C GLN A 447 -19.01 25.00 -19.72
N ILE A 448 -18.76 25.30 -18.44
CA ILE A 448 -19.43 24.64 -17.32
C ILE A 448 -20.71 25.43 -16.98
N PRO A 449 -21.91 24.80 -17.00
CA PRO A 449 -23.14 25.49 -16.61
C PRO A 449 -23.06 26.08 -15.21
N GLU A 450 -23.63 27.26 -15.01
CA GLU A 450 -23.75 27.90 -13.69
C GLU A 450 -24.59 27.06 -12.71
N SER A 451 -25.54 26.27 -13.25
CA SER A 451 -26.36 25.34 -12.48
C SER A 451 -25.62 24.08 -12.00
N THR A 452 -24.39 23.83 -12.49
CA THR A 452 -23.57 22.70 -12.06
C THR A 452 -22.76 23.07 -10.83
N LEU A 453 -23.08 22.42 -9.71
CA LEU A 453 -22.35 22.50 -8.45
C LEU A 453 -21.35 21.34 -8.34
N PHE A 454 -20.06 21.65 -8.10
CA PHE A 454 -19.10 20.63 -7.68
C PHE A 454 -19.07 20.52 -6.15
N ALA A 455 -19.13 19.30 -5.64
CA ALA A 455 -19.03 19.00 -4.23
C ALA A 455 -17.94 17.96 -3.95
N ALA A 456 -17.43 17.97 -2.73
CA ALA A 456 -16.50 16.99 -2.20
C ALA A 456 -17.22 16.16 -1.14
N ALA A 457 -17.04 14.86 -1.21
CA ALA A 457 -17.54 13.91 -0.22
C ALA A 457 -16.48 12.86 0.11
N VAL A 458 -16.72 12.12 1.18
CA VAL A 458 -15.91 10.98 1.59
C VAL A 458 -16.81 9.77 1.82
N HIS A 459 -16.39 8.63 1.25
CA HIS A 459 -16.89 7.31 1.58
C HIS A 459 -16.01 6.72 2.69
N ASN A 460 -16.58 6.50 3.88
CA ASN A 460 -15.90 5.81 4.96
C ASN A 460 -16.07 4.30 4.79
N THR A 461 -15.00 3.58 4.48
CA THR A 461 -15.03 2.17 4.10
C THR A 461 -15.29 1.22 5.27
N THR A 462 -14.95 1.63 6.50
CA THR A 462 -15.28 0.84 7.70
C THR A 462 -16.77 0.93 8.01
N LEU A 463 -17.33 2.14 7.95
CA LEU A 463 -18.70 2.44 8.37
C LEU A 463 -19.71 2.35 7.23
N ASP A 464 -19.26 2.32 5.99
CA ASP A 464 -20.06 2.46 4.76
C ASP A 464 -20.93 3.72 4.77
N THR A 465 -20.41 4.80 5.35
CA THR A 465 -21.09 6.11 5.39
C THR A 465 -20.59 7.01 4.27
N PHE A 466 -21.48 7.83 3.75
CA PHE A 466 -21.16 8.90 2.80
C PHE A 466 -21.41 10.25 3.46
N THR A 467 -20.41 11.13 3.42
CA THR A 467 -20.46 12.43 4.09
C THR A 467 -19.91 13.52 3.18
N PHE A 468 -20.65 14.61 2.99
CA PHE A 468 -20.12 15.80 2.33
C PHE A 468 -19.08 16.51 3.20
N VAL A 469 -18.00 16.94 2.57
CA VAL A 469 -16.87 17.66 3.21
C VAL A 469 -16.61 19.04 2.57
N SER A 470 -17.42 19.42 1.57
CA SER A 470 -17.48 20.79 1.05
C SER A 470 -18.19 21.74 2.02
N GLU A 471 -18.00 23.04 1.79
CA GLU A 471 -18.78 24.11 2.41
C GLU A 471 -20.30 23.87 2.22
N ARG A 472 -21.08 24.04 3.29
CA ARG A 472 -22.52 23.75 3.30
C ARG A 472 -23.34 24.90 2.71
N THR A 473 -23.33 25.00 1.38
CA THR A 473 -24.21 25.93 0.66
C THR A 473 -25.68 25.49 0.75
N PRO A 474 -26.66 26.39 0.63
CA PRO A 474 -28.09 26.03 0.65
C PRO A 474 -28.46 24.94 -0.38
N ALA A 475 -27.92 25.04 -1.60
CA ALA A 475 -28.11 24.05 -2.65
C ALA A 475 -27.56 22.67 -2.26
N LEU A 476 -26.37 22.61 -1.63
CA LEU A 476 -25.80 21.34 -1.19
C LEU A 476 -26.61 20.71 -0.06
N ILE A 477 -27.14 21.52 0.86
CA ILE A 477 -28.01 21.04 1.95
C ILE A 477 -29.29 20.42 1.39
N GLU A 478 -29.90 21.02 0.38
CA GLU A 478 -31.10 20.48 -0.29
C GLU A 478 -30.81 19.15 -1.00
N TRP A 479 -29.68 19.07 -1.71
CA TRP A 479 -29.22 17.81 -2.30
C TRP A 479 -28.95 16.72 -1.25
N GLU A 480 -28.31 17.08 -0.14
CA GLU A 480 -28.05 16.16 0.97
C GLU A 480 -29.36 15.61 1.56
N GLN A 481 -30.37 16.47 1.75
CA GLN A 481 -31.69 16.04 2.22
C GLN A 481 -32.36 15.08 1.23
N THR A 482 -32.28 15.39 -0.07
CA THR A 482 -32.85 14.58 -1.15
C THR A 482 -32.21 13.18 -1.23
N LEU A 483 -30.89 13.09 -1.06
CA LEU A 483 -30.13 11.85 -1.23
C LEU A 483 -30.04 11.01 0.05
N ARG A 484 -30.28 11.59 1.23
CA ARG A 484 -30.10 10.94 2.55
C ARG A 484 -30.75 9.56 2.66
N SER A 485 -31.97 9.40 2.14
CA SER A 485 -32.69 8.12 2.17
C SER A 485 -31.96 7.03 1.37
N SER A 486 -31.46 7.37 0.17
CA SER A 486 -30.70 6.44 -0.67
C SER A 486 -29.39 6.01 -0.01
N TRP A 487 -28.66 6.94 0.62
CA TRP A 487 -27.42 6.61 1.34
C TRP A 487 -27.66 5.69 2.52
N GLY A 488 -28.73 5.90 3.29
CA GLY A 488 -29.08 5.02 4.41
C GLY A 488 -29.40 3.58 3.97
N LYS A 489 -30.04 3.41 2.80
CA LYS A 489 -30.26 2.08 2.19
C LYS A 489 -28.96 1.47 1.68
N THR A 490 -28.15 2.28 0.99
CA THR A 490 -26.85 1.90 0.43
C THR A 490 -25.90 1.41 1.51
N GLN A 491 -25.78 2.15 2.63
CA GLN A 491 -24.97 1.76 3.78
C GLN A 491 -25.37 0.38 4.31
N LYS A 492 -26.66 0.16 4.55
CA LYS A 492 -27.17 -1.12 5.08
C LYS A 492 -26.91 -2.28 4.13
N ALA A 493 -27.15 -2.10 2.84
CA ALA A 493 -26.93 -3.13 1.83
C ALA A 493 -25.44 -3.49 1.70
N THR A 494 -24.57 -2.47 1.69
CA THR A 494 -23.10 -2.64 1.62
C THR A 494 -22.59 -3.38 2.86
N GLN A 495 -23.03 -2.99 4.06
CA GLN A 495 -22.66 -3.68 5.30
C GLN A 495 -23.14 -5.13 5.32
N ARG A 496 -24.35 -5.39 4.81
CA ARG A 496 -24.90 -6.74 4.74
C ARG A 496 -24.07 -7.64 3.83
N GLU A 497 -23.75 -7.17 2.63
CA GLU A 497 -22.94 -7.92 1.68
C GLU A 497 -21.53 -8.22 2.25
N LYS A 498 -20.91 -7.25 2.93
CA LYS A 498 -19.64 -7.47 3.64
C LYS A 498 -19.76 -8.51 4.75
N GLN A 499 -20.85 -8.47 5.53
CA GLN A 499 -21.09 -9.45 6.61
C GLN A 499 -21.31 -10.87 6.08
N ASP A 500 -22.03 -10.99 4.96
CA ASP A 500 -22.26 -12.29 4.31
C ASP A 500 -20.96 -12.87 3.76
N ARG A 501 -20.04 -12.03 3.26
CA ARG A 501 -18.70 -12.44 2.79
C ARG A 501 -17.70 -12.70 3.93
N PHE A 502 -17.77 -11.93 5.02
CA PHE A 502 -16.81 -11.97 6.12
C PHE A 502 -17.50 -12.14 7.47
N SER A 503 -17.57 -13.39 7.94
CA SER A 503 -18.28 -13.76 9.18
C SER A 503 -17.73 -13.11 10.46
N PHE A 504 -16.47 -12.63 10.46
CA PHE A 504 -15.91 -11.87 11.58
C PHE A 504 -16.52 -10.47 11.75
N LEU A 505 -17.29 -9.99 10.77
CA LEU A 505 -17.94 -8.68 10.82
C LEU A 505 -19.32 -8.71 11.52
N SER A 506 -19.58 -9.70 12.37
CA SER A 506 -20.88 -9.94 13.04
C SER A 506 -21.32 -8.82 13.99
N ALA A 507 -20.39 -8.09 14.61
CA ALA A 507 -20.70 -6.93 15.44
C ALA A 507 -21.01 -5.68 14.59
N SER A 508 -21.67 -4.66 15.14
CA SER A 508 -21.89 -3.38 14.43
C SER A 508 -20.58 -2.72 14.01
N ALA A 509 -20.51 -2.21 12.77
CA ALA A 509 -19.35 -1.51 12.22
C ALA A 509 -18.91 -0.31 13.09
N SER A 510 -19.88 0.46 13.59
CA SER A 510 -19.61 1.60 14.48
C SER A 510 -18.93 1.15 15.77
N LYS A 511 -19.41 0.07 16.40
CA LYS A 511 -18.80 -0.49 17.62
C LYS A 511 -17.36 -0.96 17.36
N ARG A 512 -17.13 -1.69 16.26
CA ARG A 512 -15.79 -2.16 15.89
C ARG A 512 -14.82 -1.01 15.61
N SER A 513 -15.25 0.03 14.92
CA SER A 513 -14.40 1.17 14.54
C SER A 513 -13.86 1.96 15.73
N ARG A 514 -14.52 1.86 16.89
CA ARG A 514 -14.21 2.57 18.15
C ARG A 514 -13.66 1.65 19.24
N ASP A 515 -13.50 0.37 18.94
CA ASP A 515 -12.98 -0.62 19.89
C ASP A 515 -11.46 -0.72 19.74
N GLU A 516 -10.72 -0.32 20.77
CA GLU A 516 -9.26 -0.28 20.78
C GLU A 516 -8.61 -1.67 20.80
N ALA A 517 -9.37 -2.70 21.20
CA ALA A 517 -8.94 -4.09 21.08
C ALA A 517 -9.27 -4.69 19.71
N GLN A 518 -9.94 -3.94 18.83
CA GLN A 518 -10.34 -4.43 17.52
C GLN A 518 -9.13 -4.61 16.60
N THR A 519 -8.82 -5.86 16.29
CA THR A 519 -7.76 -6.20 15.34
C THR A 519 -8.23 -6.15 13.89
N ARG A 520 -9.53 -6.34 13.63
CA ARG A 520 -10.20 -6.41 12.32
C ARG A 520 -11.35 -5.40 12.21
N PRO A 521 -11.07 -4.11 12.03
CA PRO A 521 -12.13 -3.11 11.86
C PRO A 521 -12.96 -3.37 10.59
N GLU A 522 -12.29 -3.74 9.50
CA GLU A 522 -12.83 -4.04 8.18
C GLU A 522 -11.88 -5.02 7.42
N PRO A 523 -12.30 -5.65 6.30
CA PRO A 523 -11.46 -6.58 5.54
C PRO A 523 -10.39 -5.90 4.66
N ALA A 524 -10.37 -4.56 4.63
CA ALA A 524 -9.47 -3.77 3.80
C ALA A 524 -9.58 -4.17 2.31
N LEU A 525 -8.46 -4.37 1.63
CA LEU A 525 -8.40 -4.72 0.20
C LEU A 525 -8.26 -6.23 -0.02
N ALA A 526 -8.56 -7.06 0.96
CA ALA A 526 -8.39 -8.51 0.85
C ALA A 526 -9.32 -9.14 -0.21
N GLY A 527 -8.80 -10.16 -0.90
CA GLY A 527 -9.43 -10.80 -2.05
C GLY A 527 -9.44 -9.97 -3.32
N ASN A 528 -8.76 -8.83 -3.40
CA ASN A 528 -8.58 -8.09 -4.64
C ASN A 528 -7.96 -9.01 -5.72
N VAL A 529 -8.49 -8.93 -6.96
CA VAL A 529 -8.11 -9.84 -8.05
C VAL A 529 -7.95 -9.14 -9.39
N ALA A 530 -8.62 -8.01 -9.60
CA ALA A 530 -8.58 -7.32 -10.89
C ALA A 530 -8.66 -5.80 -10.78
N LEU A 531 -8.12 -5.14 -11.79
CA LEU A 531 -8.43 -3.76 -12.15
C LEU A 531 -9.14 -3.75 -13.50
N ILE A 532 -10.28 -3.08 -13.60
CA ILE A 532 -11.01 -2.90 -14.85
C ILE A 532 -10.97 -1.43 -15.23
N ALA A 533 -10.45 -1.13 -16.42
CA ALA A 533 -10.50 0.18 -17.07
C ALA A 533 -11.44 0.11 -18.27
N ALA A 534 -12.70 0.48 -18.06
CA ALA A 534 -13.76 0.38 -19.05
C ALA A 534 -14.78 1.50 -18.91
N PRO A 535 -15.66 1.72 -19.92
CA PRO A 535 -16.77 2.65 -19.78
C PRO A 535 -17.61 2.24 -18.58
N ALA A 536 -18.03 3.18 -17.73
CA ALA A 536 -18.79 2.81 -16.54
C ALA A 536 -20.18 2.21 -16.86
N SER A 537 -20.66 2.27 -18.11
CA SER A 537 -21.80 1.48 -18.58
C SER A 537 -21.53 -0.03 -18.65
N TRP A 538 -20.27 -0.46 -18.66
CA TRP A 538 -19.91 -1.89 -18.66
C TRP A 538 -19.88 -2.48 -17.25
N THR A 539 -19.55 -1.65 -16.27
CA THR A 539 -19.35 -2.10 -14.89
C THR A 539 -20.55 -1.84 -13.98
N ARG A 540 -21.58 -1.11 -14.45
CA ARG A 540 -22.74 -0.72 -13.62
C ARG A 540 -23.49 -1.89 -12.99
N LYS A 541 -23.67 -2.99 -13.73
CA LYS A 541 -24.36 -4.20 -13.25
C LYS A 541 -23.40 -5.30 -12.78
N LEU A 542 -22.09 -5.07 -12.87
CA LEU A 542 -21.09 -6.04 -12.46
C LEU A 542 -21.10 -6.14 -10.93
N ASN A 543 -21.33 -7.34 -10.40
CA ASN A 543 -21.07 -7.61 -8.99
C ASN A 543 -19.60 -7.99 -8.82
N GLY A 544 -18.77 -7.02 -8.45
CA GLY A 544 -17.33 -7.27 -8.22
C GLY A 544 -17.02 -7.93 -6.88
N GLU A 545 -18.03 -8.19 -6.04
CA GLU A 545 -17.93 -8.73 -4.69
C GLU A 545 -16.98 -7.93 -3.77
N GLY A 546 -16.63 -6.68 -4.11
CA GLY A 546 -15.58 -5.93 -3.44
C GLY A 546 -14.16 -6.47 -3.70
N ARG A 547 -13.89 -6.99 -4.90
CA ARG A 547 -12.60 -7.57 -5.33
C ARG A 547 -11.95 -6.85 -6.50
N ILE A 548 -12.62 -5.83 -7.05
CA ILE A 548 -12.23 -5.21 -8.32
C ILE A 548 -11.99 -3.71 -8.15
N PHE A 549 -10.82 -3.25 -8.58
CA PHE A 549 -10.56 -1.82 -8.73
C PHE A 549 -11.23 -1.33 -10.01
N LEU A 550 -12.22 -0.43 -9.88
CA LEU A 550 -13.02 0.02 -11.02
C LEU A 550 -12.60 1.42 -11.46
N HIS A 551 -11.91 1.52 -12.59
CA HIS A 551 -11.53 2.78 -13.24
C HIS A 551 -12.43 3.06 -14.44
N SER A 552 -13.07 4.24 -14.47
CA SER A 552 -13.86 4.66 -15.63
C SER A 552 -12.94 5.14 -16.73
N TYR A 553 -13.13 4.61 -17.94
CA TYR A 553 -12.30 4.91 -19.11
C TYR A 553 -13.16 4.84 -20.37
N ASP A 554 -13.04 5.82 -21.28
CA ASP A 554 -13.83 5.90 -22.51
C ASP A 554 -12.86 5.87 -23.72
N PRO A 555 -12.68 4.70 -24.38
CA PRO A 555 -11.67 4.55 -25.43
C PRO A 555 -11.95 5.39 -26.69
N ASP A 556 -13.22 5.74 -26.92
CA ASP A 556 -13.64 6.54 -28.08
C ASP A 556 -13.27 8.01 -27.93
N ARG A 557 -12.99 8.46 -26.70
CA ARG A 557 -12.63 9.83 -26.36
C ARG A 557 -11.16 10.00 -25.99
N ASP A 558 -10.37 8.95 -26.19
CA ASP A 558 -8.96 8.92 -25.81
C ASP A 558 -8.04 8.83 -27.04
N ASP A 559 -7.14 9.81 -27.15
CA ASP A 559 -6.05 9.80 -28.14
C ASP A 559 -4.93 8.81 -27.76
N GLY A 560 -5.01 8.20 -26.57
CA GLY A 560 -4.10 7.20 -26.03
C GLY A 560 -3.45 7.64 -24.72
N LYS A 561 -3.50 8.94 -24.38
CA LYS A 561 -2.87 9.48 -23.17
C LYS A 561 -3.55 9.03 -21.88
N ILE A 562 -4.88 8.88 -21.90
CA ILE A 562 -5.61 8.42 -20.71
C ILE A 562 -5.28 6.95 -20.46
N LEU A 563 -5.27 6.12 -21.51
CA LEU A 563 -4.87 4.72 -21.41
C LEU A 563 -3.42 4.56 -20.95
N GLU A 564 -2.51 5.38 -21.50
CA GLU A 564 -1.12 5.44 -21.09
C GLU A 564 -1.00 5.72 -19.59
N LEU A 565 -1.68 6.76 -19.10
CA LEU A 565 -1.75 7.09 -17.68
C LEU A 565 -2.25 5.91 -16.83
N ILE A 566 -3.34 5.24 -17.26
CA ILE A 566 -3.94 4.11 -16.55
C ILE A 566 -2.97 2.93 -16.44
N LEU A 567 -2.32 2.55 -17.55
CA LEU A 567 -1.44 1.38 -17.62
C LEU A 567 -0.10 1.59 -16.91
N THR A 568 0.36 2.82 -16.78
CA THR A 568 1.67 3.15 -16.20
C THR A 568 1.62 3.55 -14.73
N ALA A 569 0.46 3.99 -14.22
CA ALA A 569 0.33 4.42 -12.83
C ALA A 569 -0.75 3.66 -12.04
N PRO A 570 -2.07 3.88 -12.20
CA PRO A 570 -3.10 3.17 -11.43
C PRO A 570 -2.99 1.64 -11.49
N ALA A 571 -2.72 1.07 -12.67
CA ALA A 571 -2.57 -0.38 -12.82
C ALA A 571 -1.36 -0.94 -12.06
N ILE A 572 -0.24 -0.23 -12.09
CA ILE A 572 0.98 -0.59 -11.35
C ILE A 572 0.74 -0.49 -9.83
N VAL A 573 0.14 0.60 -9.35
CA VAL A 573 -0.19 0.78 -7.92
C VAL A 573 -1.15 -0.30 -7.43
N ALA A 574 -2.21 -0.62 -8.19
CA ALA A 574 -3.14 -1.68 -7.84
C ALA A 574 -2.43 -3.05 -7.79
N SER A 575 -1.49 -3.30 -8.71
CA SER A 575 -0.68 -4.52 -8.73
C SER A 575 0.23 -4.61 -7.51
N TRP A 576 0.80 -3.50 -7.05
CA TRP A 576 1.63 -3.49 -5.83
C TRP A 576 0.82 -3.79 -4.58
N ILE A 577 -0.37 -3.19 -4.46
CA ILE A 577 -1.32 -3.51 -3.39
C ILE A 577 -1.64 -5.01 -3.44
N ASN A 578 -1.96 -5.55 -4.62
CA ASN A 578 -2.23 -6.97 -4.79
C ASN A 578 -1.05 -7.85 -4.33
N LEU A 579 0.17 -7.54 -4.75
CA LEU A 579 1.39 -8.26 -4.38
C LEU A 579 1.71 -8.17 -2.88
N GLN A 580 1.36 -7.06 -2.21
CA GLN A 580 1.48 -6.94 -0.76
C GLN A 580 0.62 -7.99 -0.05
N TYR A 581 -0.66 -8.09 -0.44
CA TYR A 581 -1.56 -9.10 0.12
C TYR A 581 -1.15 -10.52 -0.29
N PHE A 582 -0.70 -10.72 -1.52
CA PHE A 582 -0.18 -12.00 -2.02
C PHE A 582 0.94 -12.50 -1.11
N ALA A 583 2.00 -11.70 -0.92
CA ALA A 583 3.18 -12.10 -0.18
C ALA A 583 2.90 -12.26 1.32
N SER A 584 2.09 -11.38 1.92
CA SER A 584 1.65 -11.53 3.31
C SER A 584 0.79 -12.78 3.54
N THR A 585 0.17 -13.32 2.48
CA THR A 585 -0.63 -14.54 2.54
C THR A 585 0.21 -15.80 2.31
N THR A 586 1.15 -15.77 1.36
CA THR A 586 1.93 -16.96 0.96
C THR A 586 3.18 -17.17 1.80
N ALA A 587 3.84 -16.09 2.23
CA ALA A 587 5.02 -16.11 3.08
C ALA A 587 4.86 -15.15 4.28
N PRO A 588 3.87 -15.38 5.16
CA PRO A 588 3.58 -14.51 6.31
C PRO A 588 4.77 -14.35 7.28
N GLN A 589 5.68 -15.32 7.35
CA GLN A 589 6.87 -15.23 8.20
C GLN A 589 7.87 -14.16 7.72
N TYR A 590 7.98 -13.98 6.40
CA TYR A 590 8.98 -13.10 5.78
C TYR A 590 8.38 -11.79 5.25
N TYR A 591 7.19 -11.87 4.64
CA TYR A 591 6.47 -10.74 4.04
C TYR A 591 5.15 -10.43 4.73
N GLY A 592 4.90 -10.98 5.92
CA GLY A 592 3.75 -10.65 6.76
C GLY A 592 4.12 -9.73 7.92
N ALA A 593 3.12 -9.36 8.72
CA ALA A 593 3.34 -8.69 10.00
C ALA A 593 3.04 -9.55 11.22
N GLY A 594 2.80 -10.85 11.03
CA GLY A 594 2.44 -11.77 12.12
C GLY A 594 1.16 -11.35 12.84
N ASN A 595 1.05 -11.72 14.11
CA ASN A 595 -0.16 -11.52 14.88
C ASN A 595 -0.25 -10.10 15.45
N LYS A 596 -1.25 -9.34 15.00
CA LYS A 596 -1.51 -7.96 15.44
C LYS A 596 -1.67 -7.80 16.95
N LEU A 597 -2.10 -8.84 17.68
CA LEU A 597 -2.20 -8.79 19.15
C LEU A 597 -0.85 -8.67 19.85
N LEU A 598 0.23 -9.07 19.17
CA LEU A 598 1.59 -9.08 19.68
C LEU A 598 2.40 -7.87 19.18
N HIS A 599 1.78 -6.92 18.47
CA HIS A 599 2.50 -5.79 17.88
C HIS A 599 3.01 -4.81 18.94
N SER A 600 4.31 -4.53 18.87
CA SER A 600 4.99 -3.44 19.57
C SER A 600 5.41 -2.39 18.54
N ARG A 601 4.94 -1.15 18.70
CA ARG A 601 5.22 -0.06 17.76
C ARG A 601 6.55 0.62 18.09
N ILE A 602 7.37 0.89 17.07
CA ILE A 602 8.60 1.66 17.17
C ILE A 602 8.36 3.04 16.55
N GLY A 603 7.91 4.02 17.35
CA GLY A 603 7.57 5.36 16.85
C GLY A 603 6.62 5.31 15.65
N ASP A 604 6.84 6.17 14.64
CA ASP A 604 6.12 6.08 13.35
C ASP A 604 6.77 5.12 12.35
N LEU A 605 7.91 4.52 12.70
CA LEU A 605 8.74 3.74 11.77
C LEU A 605 8.06 2.44 11.32
N GLY A 606 7.53 1.67 12.27
CA GLY A 606 6.97 0.36 12.00
C GLY A 606 6.56 -0.38 13.26
N VAL A 607 6.27 -1.67 13.11
CA VAL A 607 5.97 -2.58 14.23
C VAL A 607 6.94 -3.74 14.26
N VAL A 608 7.16 -4.28 15.45
CA VAL A 608 7.76 -5.60 15.68
C VAL A 608 6.73 -6.50 16.35
N GLU A 609 6.93 -7.81 16.29
CA GLU A 609 6.08 -8.80 16.95
C GLU A 609 6.74 -9.26 18.25
N GLY A 610 6.07 -9.08 19.38
CA GLY A 610 6.62 -9.36 20.71
C GLY A 610 7.51 -8.24 21.24
N LEU A 611 8.66 -8.62 21.80
CA LEU A 611 9.58 -7.72 22.53
C LEU A 611 10.73 -7.16 21.67
N GLY A 612 10.91 -7.63 20.44
CA GLY A 612 12.02 -7.21 19.58
C GLY A 612 12.08 -7.97 18.26
N GLY A 613 13.27 -7.98 17.64
CA GLY A 613 13.51 -8.64 16.36
C GLY A 613 13.39 -7.70 15.16
N ASP A 614 12.95 -8.26 14.04
CA ASP A 614 12.87 -7.52 12.79
C ASP A 614 11.63 -6.64 12.71
N LEU A 615 11.75 -5.53 11.96
CA LEU A 615 10.61 -4.72 11.59
C LEU A 615 9.68 -5.54 10.67
N LYS A 616 8.38 -5.43 10.86
CA LYS A 616 7.43 -6.13 9.98
C LYS A 616 7.14 -5.31 8.72
N VAL A 617 7.21 -5.96 7.55
CA VAL A 617 7.07 -5.34 6.21
C VAL A 617 5.79 -5.72 5.47
N GLY A 618 4.95 -6.54 6.10
CA GLY A 618 3.72 -7.05 5.52
C GLY A 618 2.43 -6.53 6.14
N LEU A 619 1.36 -7.25 5.87
CA LEU A 619 0.09 -7.10 6.55
C LEU A 619 -0.03 -8.15 7.66
N PRO A 620 -0.72 -7.84 8.77
CA PRO A 620 -0.91 -8.79 9.86
C PRO A 620 -1.83 -9.94 9.43
N ASP A 621 -1.74 -11.07 10.13
CA ASP A 621 -2.58 -12.25 9.88
C ASP A 621 -4.07 -11.90 9.87
N GLN A 622 -4.46 -10.93 10.70
CA GLN A 622 -5.83 -10.45 10.78
C GLN A 622 -6.37 -9.80 9.49
N SER A 623 -5.48 -9.29 8.63
CA SER A 623 -5.82 -8.67 7.34
C SER A 623 -5.90 -9.67 6.17
N VAL A 624 -5.45 -10.91 6.36
CA VAL A 624 -5.39 -11.92 5.29
C VAL A 624 -6.07 -13.24 5.64
N ALA A 625 -6.23 -13.55 6.94
CA ALA A 625 -6.72 -14.84 7.44
C ALA A 625 -7.81 -14.74 8.53
N TRP A 626 -8.71 -15.72 8.50
CA TRP A 626 -9.84 -15.90 9.41
C TRP A 626 -10.28 -17.37 9.49
N GLY A 627 -10.70 -17.82 10.67
CA GLY A 627 -11.32 -19.15 10.83
C GLY A 627 -10.39 -20.34 10.50
N GLY A 628 -9.06 -20.15 10.59
CA GLY A 628 -8.08 -21.19 10.28
C GLY A 628 -7.64 -21.25 8.81
N GLY A 629 -8.10 -20.32 7.95
CA GLY A 629 -7.65 -20.22 6.55
C GLY A 629 -7.46 -18.77 6.10
N ALA A 630 -6.77 -18.58 4.97
CA ALA A 630 -6.73 -17.26 4.33
C ALA A 630 -8.06 -16.96 3.64
N TYR A 631 -8.53 -15.73 3.78
CA TYR A 631 -9.65 -15.20 2.99
C TYR A 631 -9.18 -14.30 1.85
N HIS A 632 -7.92 -13.84 1.87
CA HIS A 632 -7.28 -13.32 0.67
C HIS A 632 -6.84 -14.50 -0.20
N GLU A 633 -7.26 -14.49 -1.46
CA GLU A 633 -6.82 -15.47 -2.45
C GLU A 633 -5.56 -14.92 -3.14
N PRO A 634 -4.38 -15.55 -2.97
CA PRO A 634 -3.13 -15.03 -3.53
C PRO A 634 -3.06 -15.32 -5.04
N LEU A 635 -3.65 -14.41 -5.82
CA LEU A 635 -3.60 -14.35 -7.28
C LEU A 635 -2.92 -13.06 -7.70
N ARG A 636 -2.13 -13.08 -8.77
CA ARG A 636 -1.60 -11.86 -9.39
C ARG A 636 -2.74 -11.07 -10.05
N LEU A 637 -2.64 -9.75 -9.97
CA LEU A 637 -3.69 -8.86 -10.48
C LEU A 637 -3.93 -9.06 -11.98
N SER A 638 -5.20 -9.21 -12.36
CA SER A 638 -5.64 -9.11 -13.76
C SER A 638 -6.04 -7.67 -14.10
N VAL A 639 -5.38 -7.07 -15.09
CA VAL A 639 -5.69 -5.75 -15.63
C VAL A 639 -6.49 -5.93 -16.92
N LEU A 640 -7.78 -5.58 -16.88
CA LEU A 640 -8.68 -5.68 -18.02
C LEU A 640 -8.97 -4.28 -18.54
N VAL A 641 -8.61 -3.99 -19.78
CA VAL A 641 -8.83 -2.68 -20.40
C VAL A 641 -9.63 -2.80 -21.69
N THR A 642 -10.36 -1.75 -22.04
CA THR A 642 -11.15 -1.69 -23.29
C THR A 642 -10.47 -0.77 -24.27
N ALA A 643 -9.69 -1.31 -25.20
CA ALA A 643 -8.91 -0.52 -26.15
C ALA A 643 -8.42 -1.39 -27.32
N PRO A 644 -8.19 -0.81 -28.51
CA PRO A 644 -7.45 -1.49 -29.57
C PRO A 644 -6.09 -1.97 -29.07
N TRP A 645 -5.74 -3.23 -29.35
CA TRP A 645 -4.46 -3.81 -28.89
C TRP A 645 -3.25 -3.07 -29.47
N GLU A 646 -3.36 -2.46 -30.65
CA GLU A 646 -2.29 -1.66 -31.26
C GLU A 646 -1.97 -0.41 -30.43
N LYS A 647 -2.98 0.22 -29.80
CA LYS A 647 -2.76 1.36 -28.90
C LYS A 647 -1.99 0.91 -27.66
N VAL A 648 -2.34 -0.25 -27.10
CA VAL A 648 -1.65 -0.81 -25.94
C VAL A 648 -0.21 -1.19 -26.28
N ASP A 649 0.03 -1.80 -27.45
CA ASP A 649 1.38 -2.11 -27.93
C ASP A 649 2.26 -0.85 -28.06
N ALA A 650 1.71 0.23 -28.61
CA ALA A 650 2.41 1.50 -28.73
C ALA A 650 2.82 2.07 -27.35
N ILE A 651 1.91 2.01 -26.37
CA ILE A 651 2.17 2.44 -25.00
C ILE A 651 3.27 1.59 -24.36
N LEU A 652 3.16 0.26 -24.41
CA LEU A 652 4.16 -0.62 -23.79
C LEU A 652 5.53 -0.45 -24.45
N LYS A 653 5.59 -0.23 -25.77
CA LYS A 653 6.85 0.10 -26.45
C LYS A 653 7.46 1.42 -25.99
N ALA A 654 6.63 2.42 -25.68
CA ALA A 654 7.08 3.71 -25.15
C ALA A 654 7.53 3.64 -23.68
N HIS A 655 7.05 2.63 -22.92
CA HIS A 655 7.29 2.46 -21.49
C HIS A 655 7.88 1.08 -21.17
N PRO A 656 9.20 0.86 -21.36
CA PRO A 656 9.84 -0.44 -21.18
C PRO A 656 9.66 -1.04 -19.78
N GLU A 657 9.65 -0.22 -18.73
CA GLU A 657 9.41 -0.69 -17.36
C GLU A 657 7.99 -1.24 -17.18
N ALA A 658 6.99 -0.59 -17.77
CA ALA A 658 5.62 -1.08 -17.77
C ALA A 658 5.48 -2.35 -18.63
N ALA A 659 6.13 -2.39 -19.80
CA ALA A 659 6.18 -3.59 -20.64
C ALA A 659 6.76 -4.78 -19.88
N GLN A 660 7.91 -4.60 -19.24
CA GLN A 660 8.57 -5.62 -18.42
C GLN A 660 7.66 -6.09 -17.27
N TRP A 661 6.88 -5.19 -16.66
CA TRP A 661 5.93 -5.55 -15.61
C TRP A 661 4.86 -6.54 -16.10
N TYR A 662 4.23 -6.27 -17.24
CA TYR A 662 3.19 -7.15 -17.81
C TYR A 662 3.77 -8.41 -18.47
N GLU A 663 4.84 -8.26 -19.25
CA GLU A 663 5.47 -9.36 -20.01
C GLU A 663 6.25 -10.32 -19.11
N GLY A 664 6.85 -9.80 -18.04
CA GLY A 664 7.46 -10.58 -16.96
C GLY A 664 6.43 -11.29 -16.08
N GLY A 665 5.12 -11.05 -16.27
CA GLY A 665 4.05 -11.72 -15.54
C GLY A 665 3.87 -11.25 -14.11
N TRP A 666 4.21 -10.00 -13.77
CA TRP A 666 3.90 -9.42 -12.44
C TRP A 666 2.42 -9.02 -12.32
N ALA A 667 1.79 -8.70 -13.45
CA ALA A 667 0.34 -8.57 -13.61
C ALA A 667 -0.08 -9.12 -14.98
N CYS A 668 -1.29 -9.65 -15.08
CA CYS A 668 -1.82 -10.15 -16.35
C CYS A 668 -2.60 -9.05 -17.07
N LEU A 669 -2.25 -8.71 -18.31
CA LEU A 669 -2.95 -7.69 -19.10
C LEU A 669 -3.86 -8.33 -20.16
N SER A 670 -5.15 -8.01 -20.11
CA SER A 670 -6.12 -8.37 -21.14
C SER A 670 -6.80 -7.14 -21.71
N VAL A 671 -7.03 -7.18 -23.02
CA VAL A 671 -7.68 -6.12 -23.78
C VAL A 671 -8.95 -6.64 -24.40
N GLU A 672 -10.03 -5.86 -24.30
CA GLU A 672 -11.22 -6.05 -25.11
C GLU A 672 -11.19 -5.05 -26.26
N HIS A 673 -11.36 -5.57 -27.47
CA HIS A 673 -11.61 -4.75 -28.65
C HIS A 673 -12.62 -5.44 -29.55
N ALA A 674 -13.69 -4.72 -29.94
CA ALA A 674 -14.72 -5.18 -30.87
C ALA A 674 -15.34 -6.55 -30.50
N GLY A 675 -15.60 -6.79 -29.20
CA GLY A 675 -16.21 -8.03 -28.72
C GLY A 675 -15.24 -9.20 -28.56
N GLN A 676 -13.94 -8.98 -28.79
CA GLN A 676 -12.91 -10.00 -28.64
C GLN A 676 -11.96 -9.66 -27.49
N TRP A 677 -11.69 -10.64 -26.65
CA TRP A 677 -10.66 -10.55 -25.62
C TRP A 677 -9.34 -11.11 -26.15
N LYS A 678 -8.25 -10.38 -25.93
CA LYS A 678 -6.88 -10.90 -26.08
C LYS A 678 -6.11 -10.72 -24.79
N THR A 679 -5.20 -11.63 -24.50
CA THR A 679 -4.34 -11.56 -23.30
C THR A 679 -2.88 -11.49 -23.71
N ARG A 680 -2.13 -10.57 -23.12
CA ARG A 680 -0.71 -10.42 -23.38
C ARG A 680 0.09 -11.45 -22.58
N HIS A 681 0.96 -12.19 -23.26
CA HIS A 681 1.90 -13.12 -22.66
C HIS A 681 3.23 -13.08 -23.40
N ALA A 682 4.35 -12.90 -22.70
CA ALA A 682 5.70 -12.86 -23.27
C ALA A 682 5.82 -11.98 -24.55
N GLY A 683 5.21 -10.80 -24.52
CA GLY A 683 5.23 -9.83 -25.63
C GLY A 683 4.26 -10.10 -26.79
N SER A 684 3.43 -11.15 -26.71
CA SER A 684 2.47 -11.51 -27.76
C SER A 684 1.02 -11.53 -27.25
N TRP A 685 0.06 -11.28 -28.14
CA TRP A 685 -1.38 -11.36 -27.85
C TRP A 685 -1.93 -12.75 -28.19
N HIS A 686 -2.65 -13.36 -27.25
CA HIS A 686 -3.29 -14.67 -27.37
C HIS A 686 -4.80 -14.59 -27.21
#